data_AF-A0A7V5S5U5-F1
#
_entry.id   AF-A0A7V5S5U5-F1
#
_cell.length_a   1.000
_cell.length_b   1.000
_cell.length_c   1.000
_cell.angle_alpha   90.00
_cell.angle_beta   90.00
_cell.angle_gamma   90.00
#
_symmetry.space_group_name_H-M   'P 1'
#
loop_
_entity.id
_entity.type
_entity.pdbx_description
1 polymer ?
#
loop_
_entity_poly.entity_id
_entity_poly.type
_entity_poly.pdbx_seq_one_letter_code
_entity_poly.pdbx_strand_id
1 'polypeptide(L)'
;MPETNGAPKIGVYVCHCGVNIAAKVNVSEVVEFAKTLPFVTVAREYKFMCSDPGQELIQQDLREGTVNRVVVASCSPLMHEATFRRATAEGGQNPFFFHMANIREHVSWVTADGQKATEKAKALVAAAVRRVAFHEPLEKKRVPVHPHVLIVGGGIAGIEAALKIADAGKKVYLVEREPTIGGHMAQFDKCFPTLDCAACILTPKMTQVRAHPNIELLTYSEVESVEPYDLRNFKVRIRRKARYVNEDTCTGCGLCAEVCPVSVPSEFDEGLGMRKAIYRPFPQAVPNVFTISRRGTPPCQAACSIHQNAQGYITLIAHGKFKEALDVILRDNPLPSICGRVCTHPCTIQCTRGNVDEPLNIPGLKRFVTDLFPDYKLPQPKVNRSEKIAIVGSGPAGLMCAYELRQRGYWPVIYEAQPVPGGMLSLGIPAFRLPRDIIEKEINRLKEIGIEIKTNTPVGKAVTLEELRKHYAAVFVAIGAHVERKLNVPGEDLPNVWGGIEFLRKVNLEGPFKLGERVLVIGGGNSAVDAARTALRCGAKEVTIVYRRTRAEMPADPKEIEAAEEEGVKMLFLAAPKTILGNKETGVTALECLKMKLGVPDASGRPAPEPIPGSEFMLPCDAIIVTIGQVPDLKSLGDKLGLETTKWGTFKVDEVTLETNIPGVFAGGDCVTGPDVVVNAMYAGKKAAISIDRYLNKLDMRVGRELEGPFKPTYTVDTSGVTMQSQIPMPAIELARRRTFDEVHTGYTQEQAVAEAKRCLDCAICCDCRLCSTVCEAKAIDYEMKDQIQEIVVGSIILATGFKPFDARRIPRYGYGKYPNVYTALEVERMTNASGPTGGEIRLRDGRKPKAVGIIHCVGSRDRNYNSYCSRVCCLYSLKLAHLIKERTGAEVYNFYIDMRVPGKAYEEFYDRMLEEGIHFIRGRVAEVTDHAMTPDEEGKLVIRAEDTLIGVIRRIPVDMVVLAVGLEPQADADEVRRKFYISCGTGGFFLERHPKLAPVQTFADGIFIAGACQGPKDIQDTVAQAGAAAAEVLSLIDRGFVELEPNTAFIREELCSGCKTCIPLCPFSAISFNSDKGVAVINEALCKGCGTCVAACPSGAAQQHLFTDEQIYQEIEGVLSYV
;
A
#
# COMPACT_ATOMS: atom_id res chain seq x y z
N MET A 1 -23.45 -23.06 53.18
CA MET A 1 -23.87 -21.65 52.98
C MET A 1 -22.93 -20.79 53.80
N PRO A 2 -22.37 -19.68 53.27
CA PRO A 2 -21.46 -18.84 54.04
C PRO A 2 -22.22 -18.18 55.20
N GLU A 3 -21.72 -18.35 56.43
CA GLU A 3 -22.40 -18.05 57.69
C GLU A 3 -22.61 -16.54 57.96
N THR A 4 -22.18 -15.64 57.07
CA THR A 4 -22.13 -14.19 57.34
C THR A 4 -23.25 -13.36 56.70
N ASN A 5 -24.07 -13.92 55.81
CA ASN A 5 -24.97 -13.11 54.94
C ASN A 5 -26.48 -13.25 55.21
N GLY A 6 -26.86 -13.97 56.27
CA GLY A 6 -28.25 -14.32 56.60
C GLY A 6 -28.88 -15.28 55.57
N ALA A 7 -29.99 -15.93 55.95
CA ALA A 7 -30.74 -16.76 55.00
C ALA A 7 -31.33 -15.89 53.86
N PRO A 8 -31.34 -16.35 52.60
CA PRO A 8 -31.93 -15.59 51.49
C PRO A 8 -33.41 -15.27 51.75
N LYS A 9 -33.77 -13.99 51.62
CA LYS A 9 -35.15 -13.47 51.62
C LYS A 9 -35.34 -12.70 50.32
N ILE A 10 -36.00 -13.33 49.34
CA ILE A 10 -36.05 -12.82 47.97
C ILE A 10 -37.35 -12.04 47.76
N GLY A 11 -37.23 -10.82 47.23
CA GLY A 11 -38.33 -10.03 46.70
C GLY A 11 -38.42 -10.18 45.18
N VAL A 12 -39.56 -10.62 44.67
CA VAL A 12 -39.81 -10.77 43.23
C VAL A 12 -40.76 -9.68 42.75
N TYR A 13 -40.32 -8.87 41.80
CA TYR A 13 -41.09 -7.75 41.28
C TYR A 13 -41.34 -7.91 39.79
N VAL A 14 -42.60 -8.10 39.40
CA VAL A 14 -42.99 -8.38 38.01
C VAL A 14 -43.59 -7.13 37.36
N CYS A 15 -42.99 -6.69 36.26
CA CYS A 15 -43.37 -5.46 35.58
C CYS A 15 -44.42 -5.71 34.49
N HIS A 16 -45.42 -4.82 34.39
CA HIS A 16 -46.37 -4.86 33.26
C HIS A 16 -45.79 -4.21 32.00
N CYS A 17 -44.90 -3.23 32.20
CA CYS A 17 -44.34 -2.35 31.17
C CYS A 17 -45.44 -1.71 30.31
N GLY A 18 -46.48 -1.19 30.97
CA GLY A 18 -47.73 -0.79 30.34
C GLY A 18 -48.43 -2.01 29.77
N VAL A 19 -48.40 -2.16 28.44
CA VAL A 19 -48.93 -3.34 27.75
C VAL A 19 -47.83 -4.20 27.14
N ASN A 20 -46.56 -3.79 27.19
CA ASN A 20 -45.48 -4.51 26.49
C ASN A 20 -45.25 -5.92 27.04
N ILE A 21 -45.41 -6.12 28.35
CA ILE A 21 -45.36 -7.45 28.96
C ILE A 21 -46.79 -7.96 29.18
N ALA A 22 -47.64 -7.15 29.80
CA ALA A 22 -48.99 -7.57 30.23
C ALA A 22 -49.96 -7.93 29.08
N ALA A 23 -49.71 -7.51 27.83
CA ALA A 23 -50.54 -7.93 26.69
C ALA A 23 -50.33 -9.40 26.28
N LYS A 24 -49.22 -10.02 26.70
CA LYS A 24 -48.87 -11.40 26.33
C LYS A 24 -48.64 -12.29 27.55
N VAL A 25 -48.06 -11.76 28.61
CA VAL A 25 -47.79 -12.49 29.85
C VAL A 25 -48.87 -12.14 30.86
N ASN A 26 -49.51 -13.15 31.44
CA ASN A 26 -50.41 -12.97 32.58
C ASN A 26 -49.59 -12.65 33.83
N VAL A 27 -49.40 -11.36 34.11
CA VAL A 27 -48.46 -10.90 35.14
C VAL A 27 -48.90 -11.35 36.53
N SER A 28 -50.19 -11.25 36.87
CA SER A 28 -50.70 -11.66 38.17
C SER A 28 -50.48 -13.16 38.40
N GLU A 29 -50.62 -13.99 37.37
CA GLU A 29 -50.32 -15.43 37.46
C GLU A 29 -48.83 -15.71 37.70
N VAL A 30 -47.92 -14.93 37.07
CA VAL A 30 -46.47 -15.03 37.34
C VAL A 30 -46.16 -14.60 38.78
N VAL A 31 -46.85 -13.59 39.31
CA VAL A 31 -46.69 -13.16 40.72
C VAL A 31 -47.16 -14.24 41.69
N GLU A 32 -48.35 -14.83 41.47
CA GLU A 32 -48.85 -15.91 42.32
C GLU A 32 -47.93 -17.14 42.28
N PHE A 33 -47.42 -17.48 41.09
CA PHE A 33 -46.39 -18.51 40.96
C PHE A 33 -45.11 -18.14 41.72
N ALA A 34 -44.62 -16.90 41.60
CA ALA A 34 -43.39 -16.49 42.27
C ALA A 34 -43.45 -16.65 43.80
N LYS A 35 -44.64 -16.52 44.41
CA LYS A 35 -44.84 -16.73 45.86
C LYS A 35 -44.60 -18.17 46.31
N THR A 36 -44.71 -19.16 45.41
CA THR A 36 -44.50 -20.58 45.75
C THR A 36 -43.02 -20.99 45.70
N LEU A 37 -42.15 -20.14 45.16
CA LEU A 37 -40.74 -20.42 44.97
C LEU A 37 -39.94 -20.34 46.28
N PRO A 38 -38.86 -21.14 46.41
CA PRO A 38 -38.05 -21.15 47.61
C PRO A 38 -37.41 -19.79 47.89
N PHE A 39 -37.33 -19.44 49.18
CA PHE A 39 -36.77 -18.18 49.69
C PHE A 39 -37.53 -16.90 49.32
N VAL A 40 -38.59 -16.97 48.51
CA VAL A 40 -39.42 -15.80 48.18
C VAL A 40 -40.28 -15.42 49.38
N THR A 41 -40.15 -14.17 49.82
CA THR A 41 -40.88 -13.62 50.98
C THR A 41 -41.87 -12.53 50.56
N VAL A 42 -41.61 -11.89 49.42
CA VAL A 42 -42.48 -10.88 48.81
C VAL A 42 -42.53 -11.11 47.31
N ALA A 43 -43.73 -11.09 46.73
CA ALA A 43 -43.91 -11.00 45.28
C ALA A 43 -44.95 -9.93 44.97
N ARG A 44 -44.58 -8.95 44.14
CA ARG A 44 -45.43 -7.81 43.78
C ARG A 44 -45.43 -7.59 42.27
N GLU A 45 -46.52 -7.04 41.76
CA GLU A 45 -46.57 -6.48 40.41
C GLU A 45 -46.75 -4.98 40.44
N TYR A 46 -46.17 -4.29 39.45
CA TYR A 46 -46.41 -2.87 39.24
C TYR A 46 -46.33 -2.52 37.75
N LYS A 47 -47.05 -1.45 37.37
CA LYS A 47 -47.16 -1.05 35.96
C LYS A 47 -45.81 -0.76 35.31
N PHE A 48 -44.95 -0.02 36.02
CA PHE A 48 -43.62 0.38 35.54
C PHE A 48 -42.60 0.24 36.66
N MET A 49 -41.99 -0.93 36.83
CA MET A 49 -41.01 -1.16 37.89
C MET A 49 -39.82 -0.17 37.85
N CYS A 50 -39.43 0.32 36.67
CA CYS A 50 -38.31 1.27 36.54
C CYS A 50 -38.67 2.73 36.89
N SER A 51 -39.95 3.05 37.12
CA SER A 51 -40.38 4.38 37.58
C SER A 51 -40.07 4.56 39.07
N ASP A 52 -40.07 5.81 39.55
CA ASP A 52 -39.78 6.11 40.96
C ASP A 52 -40.67 5.32 41.94
N PRO A 53 -42.00 5.20 41.74
CA PRO A 53 -42.82 4.37 42.63
C PRO A 53 -42.45 2.88 42.59
N GLY A 54 -42.04 2.37 41.42
CA GLY A 54 -41.59 0.99 41.27
C GLY A 54 -40.26 0.73 41.98
N GLN A 55 -39.32 1.69 41.91
CA GLN A 55 -38.06 1.63 42.62
C GLN A 55 -38.27 1.77 44.13
N GLU A 56 -39.14 2.68 44.58
CA GLU A 56 -39.45 2.87 46.01
C GLU A 56 -40.05 1.61 46.64
N LEU A 57 -40.88 0.85 45.92
CA LEU A 57 -41.39 -0.44 46.41
C LEU A 57 -40.25 -1.41 46.76
N ILE A 58 -39.23 -1.50 45.90
CA ILE A 58 -38.05 -2.33 46.14
C ILE A 58 -37.27 -1.79 47.34
N GLN A 59 -37.04 -0.47 47.38
CA GLN A 59 -36.27 0.18 48.44
C GLN A 59 -36.93 0.04 49.81
N GLN A 60 -38.25 0.20 49.88
CA GLN A 60 -39.02 0.07 51.11
C GLN A 60 -38.97 -1.37 51.65
N ASP A 61 -39.26 -2.37 50.81
CA ASP A 61 -39.22 -3.78 51.24
C ASP A 61 -37.80 -4.18 51.74
N LEU A 62 -36.73 -3.60 51.15
CA LEU A 62 -35.35 -3.78 51.60
C LEU A 62 -35.07 -3.08 52.94
N ARG A 63 -35.49 -1.81 53.10
CA ARG A 63 -35.31 -1.03 54.34
C ARG A 63 -36.06 -1.64 55.52
N GLU A 64 -37.24 -2.20 55.27
CA GLU A 64 -38.04 -2.92 56.27
C GLU A 64 -37.42 -4.29 56.66
N GLY A 65 -36.40 -4.76 55.93
CA GLY A 65 -35.73 -6.04 56.18
C GLY A 65 -36.58 -7.26 55.80
N THR A 66 -37.69 -7.03 55.08
CA THR A 66 -38.59 -8.05 54.57
C THR A 66 -37.89 -8.89 53.51
N VAL A 67 -37.04 -8.25 52.69
CA VAL A 67 -36.20 -8.91 51.67
C VAL A 67 -34.73 -8.47 51.82
N ASN A 68 -33.79 -9.32 51.39
CA ASN A 68 -32.36 -9.03 51.32
C ASN A 68 -31.73 -9.40 49.95
N ARG A 69 -32.55 -9.91 49.01
CA ARG A 69 -32.22 -10.20 47.62
C ARG A 69 -33.36 -9.74 46.73
N VAL A 70 -33.05 -9.26 45.52
CA VAL A 70 -34.06 -8.70 44.60
C VAL A 70 -34.04 -9.43 43.27
N VAL A 71 -35.21 -9.85 42.79
CA VAL A 71 -35.44 -10.27 41.41
C VAL A 71 -36.42 -9.31 40.76
N VAL A 72 -36.04 -8.72 39.63
CA VAL A 72 -36.98 -7.94 38.81
C VAL A 72 -37.23 -8.66 37.49
N ALA A 73 -38.47 -9.08 37.28
CA ALA A 73 -38.93 -9.69 36.05
C ALA A 73 -39.51 -8.60 35.13
N SER A 74 -38.71 -8.13 34.17
CA SER A 74 -39.09 -7.02 33.31
C SER A 74 -38.42 -7.05 31.93
N CYS A 75 -37.68 -6.00 31.58
CA CYS A 75 -36.97 -5.82 30.31
C CYS A 75 -35.54 -6.37 30.34
N SER A 76 -34.76 -6.07 29.29
CA SER A 76 -33.36 -6.48 29.21
C SER A 76 -32.48 -5.88 30.33
N PRO A 77 -31.54 -6.66 30.91
CA PRO A 77 -30.51 -6.14 31.80
C PRO A 77 -29.63 -5.08 31.13
N LEU A 78 -29.45 -5.13 29.80
CA LEU A 78 -28.73 -4.09 29.05
C LEU A 78 -29.35 -2.70 29.15
N MET A 79 -30.62 -2.60 29.59
CA MET A 79 -31.35 -1.34 29.72
C MET A 79 -31.44 -0.87 31.18
N HIS A 80 -31.90 -1.71 32.11
CA HIS A 80 -32.27 -1.28 33.46
C HIS A 80 -31.57 -2.03 34.61
N GLU A 81 -30.58 -2.90 34.33
CA GLU A 81 -29.82 -3.55 35.42
C GLU A 81 -29.18 -2.49 36.34
N ALA A 82 -28.52 -1.48 35.79
CA ALA A 82 -27.91 -0.42 36.58
C ALA A 82 -28.95 0.36 37.41
N THR A 83 -30.16 0.57 36.89
CA THR A 83 -31.26 1.23 37.60
C THR A 83 -31.67 0.42 38.82
N PHE A 84 -31.92 -0.88 38.65
CA PHE A 84 -32.37 -1.72 39.76
C PHE A 84 -31.26 -2.03 40.75
N ARG A 85 -30.01 -2.16 40.29
CA ARG A 85 -28.84 -2.26 41.21
C ARG A 85 -28.70 -1.00 42.08
N ARG A 86 -28.95 0.19 41.54
CA ARG A 86 -29.02 1.44 42.35
C ARG A 86 -30.17 1.40 43.34
N ALA A 87 -31.37 1.00 42.91
CA ALA A 87 -32.50 0.86 43.84
C ALA A 87 -32.20 -0.15 44.97
N THR A 88 -31.53 -1.26 44.67
CA THR A 88 -31.06 -2.22 45.69
C THR A 88 -30.05 -1.58 46.66
N ALA A 89 -29.10 -0.80 46.14
CA ALA A 89 -28.12 -0.08 46.95
C ALA A 89 -28.75 1.01 47.84
N GLU A 90 -29.70 1.79 47.31
CA GLU A 90 -30.46 2.83 48.02
C GLU A 90 -31.43 2.25 49.06
N GLY A 91 -31.82 0.99 48.89
CA GLY A 91 -32.51 0.18 49.90
C GLY A 91 -31.60 -0.36 51.01
N GLY A 92 -30.28 -0.12 50.94
CA GLY A 92 -29.30 -0.53 51.95
C GLY A 92 -28.70 -1.91 51.77
N GLN A 93 -28.90 -2.57 50.62
CA GLN A 93 -28.29 -3.87 50.30
C GLN A 93 -27.17 -3.76 49.26
N ASN A 94 -26.31 -4.77 49.16
CA ASN A 94 -25.27 -4.79 48.14
C ASN A 94 -25.92 -4.80 46.73
N PRO A 95 -25.48 -3.96 45.77
CA PRO A 95 -26.10 -3.87 44.45
C PRO A 95 -26.06 -5.18 43.65
N PHE A 96 -25.19 -6.12 44.01
CA PHE A 96 -25.05 -7.42 43.36
C PHE A 96 -25.97 -8.50 43.96
N PHE A 97 -26.69 -8.19 45.03
CA PHE A 97 -27.83 -8.97 45.54
C PHE A 97 -29.11 -8.73 44.72
N PHE A 98 -28.92 -8.58 43.42
CA PHE A 98 -29.95 -8.30 42.43
C PHE A 98 -29.76 -9.25 41.24
N HIS A 99 -30.87 -9.75 40.70
CA HIS A 99 -30.89 -10.47 39.42
C HIS A 99 -32.10 -10.06 38.58
N MET A 100 -31.96 -10.08 37.25
CA MET A 100 -33.01 -9.61 36.35
C MET A 100 -33.49 -10.73 35.43
N ALA A 101 -34.80 -11.01 35.44
CA ALA A 101 -35.43 -11.91 34.49
C ALA A 101 -35.98 -11.11 33.31
N ASN A 102 -35.43 -11.30 32.10
CA ASN A 102 -35.91 -10.63 30.91
C ASN A 102 -37.16 -11.34 30.36
N ILE A 103 -38.33 -10.81 30.68
CA ILE A 103 -39.63 -11.33 30.22
C ILE A 103 -40.29 -10.44 29.16
N ARG A 104 -39.58 -9.43 28.63
CA ARG A 104 -40.06 -8.56 27.54
C ARG A 104 -39.42 -8.93 26.21
N GLU A 105 -38.16 -8.57 26.01
CA GLU A 105 -37.43 -8.84 24.75
C GLU A 105 -37.29 -10.34 24.48
N HIS A 106 -37.11 -11.17 25.53
CA HIS A 106 -36.93 -12.61 25.37
C HIS A 106 -38.23 -13.43 25.46
N VAL A 107 -39.35 -12.81 25.87
CA VAL A 107 -40.63 -13.51 26.07
C VAL A 107 -41.78 -12.77 25.41
N SER A 108 -42.31 -11.69 26.00
CA SER A 108 -43.56 -11.07 25.55
C SER A 108 -43.52 -10.55 24.11
N TRP A 109 -42.39 -9.99 23.65
CA TRP A 109 -42.28 -9.43 22.29
C TRP A 109 -42.07 -10.47 21.19
N VAL A 110 -41.60 -11.67 21.54
CA VAL A 110 -41.18 -12.70 20.57
C VAL A 110 -42.04 -13.97 20.64
N THR A 111 -42.92 -14.08 21.64
CA THR A 111 -43.78 -15.25 21.85
C THR A 111 -45.22 -14.88 21.52
N ALA A 112 -45.76 -15.42 20.43
CA ALA A 112 -47.09 -15.06 19.93
C ALA A 112 -48.22 -15.53 20.86
N ASP A 113 -48.09 -16.74 21.43
CA ASP A 113 -49.03 -17.40 22.32
C ASP A 113 -48.85 -16.90 23.77
N GLY A 114 -49.93 -16.37 24.36
CA GLY A 114 -49.89 -15.76 25.68
C GLY A 114 -49.72 -16.75 26.84
N GLN A 115 -50.28 -17.97 26.72
CA GLN A 115 -50.10 -18.97 27.77
C GLN A 115 -48.66 -19.47 27.75
N LYS A 116 -48.10 -19.77 26.58
CA LYS A 116 -46.69 -20.14 26.44
C LYS A 116 -45.75 -19.02 26.89
N ALA A 117 -46.11 -17.75 26.63
CA ALA A 117 -45.37 -16.60 27.14
C ALA A 117 -45.39 -16.56 28.67
N THR A 118 -46.55 -16.82 29.28
CA THR A 118 -46.72 -16.87 30.75
C THR A 118 -45.90 -18.00 31.37
N GLU A 119 -45.99 -19.21 30.85
CA GLU A 119 -45.17 -20.34 31.33
C GLU A 119 -43.67 -20.09 31.18
N LYS A 120 -43.25 -19.52 30.03
CA LYS A 120 -41.85 -19.13 29.84
C LYS A 120 -41.41 -18.05 30.83
N ALA A 121 -42.28 -17.09 31.14
CA ALA A 121 -41.98 -16.06 32.13
C ALA A 121 -41.81 -16.66 33.55
N LYS A 122 -42.69 -17.61 33.95
CA LYS A 122 -42.55 -18.36 35.21
C LYS A 122 -41.20 -19.08 35.29
N ALA A 123 -40.81 -19.80 34.24
CA ALA A 123 -39.53 -20.49 34.18
C ALA A 123 -38.32 -19.55 34.39
N LEU A 124 -38.32 -18.39 33.71
CA LEU A 124 -37.26 -17.41 33.85
C LEU A 124 -37.23 -16.74 35.23
N VAL A 125 -38.40 -16.54 35.85
CA VAL A 125 -38.48 -16.05 37.23
C VAL A 125 -37.94 -17.09 38.21
N ALA A 126 -38.29 -18.37 38.05
CA ALA A 126 -37.78 -19.46 38.87
C ALA A 126 -36.24 -19.57 38.78
N ALA A 127 -35.71 -19.49 37.56
CA ALA A 127 -34.26 -19.46 37.30
C ALA A 127 -33.57 -18.29 38.03
N ALA A 128 -34.13 -17.08 37.90
CA ALA A 128 -33.59 -15.88 38.52
C ALA A 128 -33.63 -15.94 40.06
N VAL A 129 -34.71 -16.46 40.64
CA VAL A 129 -34.88 -16.64 42.09
C VAL A 129 -33.84 -17.62 42.63
N ARG A 130 -33.66 -18.77 41.99
CA ARG A 130 -32.67 -19.75 42.45
C ARG A 130 -31.25 -19.21 42.33
N ARG A 131 -30.92 -18.50 41.24
CA ARG A 131 -29.60 -17.91 41.05
C ARG A 131 -29.26 -16.82 42.07
N VAL A 132 -30.17 -15.88 42.30
CA VAL A 132 -29.91 -14.74 43.20
C VAL A 132 -29.69 -15.16 44.66
N ALA A 133 -30.24 -16.32 45.06
CA ALA A 133 -30.02 -16.90 46.39
C ALA A 133 -28.53 -17.17 46.68
N PHE A 134 -27.74 -17.42 45.63
CA PHE A 134 -26.30 -17.72 45.70
C PHE A 134 -25.43 -16.54 45.31
N HIS A 135 -26.00 -15.36 45.08
CA HIS A 135 -25.21 -14.16 44.87
C HIS A 135 -24.44 -13.79 46.14
N GLU A 136 -23.23 -13.28 45.92
CA GLU A 136 -22.31 -12.80 46.95
C GLU A 136 -22.18 -11.27 46.85
N PRO A 137 -21.86 -10.58 47.95
CA PRO A 137 -21.65 -9.14 47.90
C PRO A 137 -20.35 -8.87 47.14
N LEU A 138 -20.39 -7.96 46.17
CA LEU A 138 -19.21 -7.54 45.41
C LEU A 138 -19.01 -6.04 45.54
N GLU A 139 -17.76 -5.61 45.37
CA GLU A 139 -17.38 -4.20 45.40
C GLU A 139 -16.84 -3.76 44.04
N LYS A 140 -17.27 -2.59 43.59
CA LYS A 140 -16.75 -2.00 42.36
C LYS A 140 -15.36 -1.43 42.62
N LYS A 141 -14.38 -1.80 41.79
CA LYS A 141 -13.04 -1.22 41.84
C LYS A 141 -13.02 0.09 41.07
N ARG A 142 -12.41 1.13 41.66
CA ARG A 142 -12.18 2.42 40.99
C ARG A 142 -10.85 2.40 40.28
N VAL A 143 -10.86 2.81 39.02
CA VAL A 143 -9.67 2.87 38.16
C VAL A 143 -9.52 4.27 37.61
N PRO A 144 -8.32 4.88 37.70
CA PRO A 144 -8.09 6.23 37.20
C PRO A 144 -8.25 6.32 35.68
N VAL A 145 -8.76 7.47 35.23
CA VAL A 145 -8.88 7.81 33.80
C VAL A 145 -7.76 8.77 33.43
N HIS A 146 -7.00 8.43 32.41
CA HIS A 146 -5.98 9.32 31.87
C HIS A 146 -6.65 10.52 31.16
N PRO A 147 -6.22 11.77 31.41
CA PRO A 147 -6.95 12.96 30.97
C PRO A 147 -6.79 13.30 29.48
N HIS A 148 -5.89 12.63 28.77
CA HIS A 148 -5.66 12.87 27.34
C HIS A 148 -6.67 12.10 26.48
N VAL A 149 -7.04 12.70 25.34
CA VAL A 149 -8.00 12.14 24.40
C VAL A 149 -7.37 11.96 23.02
N LEU A 150 -7.68 10.84 22.37
CA LEU A 150 -7.39 10.62 20.96
C LEU A 150 -8.66 10.81 20.13
N ILE A 151 -8.57 11.51 19.00
CA ILE A 151 -9.62 11.62 18.01
C ILE A 151 -9.08 11.11 16.68
N VAL A 152 -9.83 10.21 16.03
CA VAL A 152 -9.42 9.55 14.79
C VAL A 152 -10.36 9.97 13.66
N GLY A 153 -9.84 10.79 12.75
CA GLY A 153 -10.57 11.41 11.65
C GLY A 153 -10.77 12.91 11.86
N GLY A 154 -10.15 13.72 11.01
CA GLY A 154 -10.18 15.18 10.99
C GLY A 154 -11.27 15.78 10.11
N GLY A 155 -12.40 15.09 9.92
CA GLY A 155 -13.61 15.70 9.36
C GLY A 155 -14.26 16.68 10.34
N ILE A 156 -15.37 17.33 9.94
CA ILE A 156 -16.08 18.28 10.81
C ILE A 156 -16.45 17.71 12.19
N ALA A 157 -16.77 16.40 12.27
CA ALA A 157 -17.02 15.71 13.54
C ALA A 157 -15.80 15.73 14.47
N GLY A 158 -14.64 15.29 13.97
CA GLY A 158 -13.41 15.24 14.77
C GLY A 158 -12.85 16.61 15.10
N ILE A 159 -12.96 17.56 14.15
CA ILE A 159 -12.60 18.98 14.37
C ILE A 159 -13.43 19.55 15.53
N GLU A 160 -14.75 19.37 15.50
CA GLU A 160 -15.62 19.92 16.56
C GLU A 160 -15.33 19.26 17.91
N ALA A 161 -15.23 17.93 17.95
CA ALA A 161 -14.92 17.21 19.19
C ALA A 161 -13.55 17.64 19.76
N ALA A 162 -12.54 17.83 18.90
CA ALA A 162 -11.22 18.27 19.31
C ALA A 162 -11.27 19.66 19.94
N LEU A 163 -11.93 20.62 19.28
CA LEU A 163 -12.08 21.98 19.81
C LEU A 163 -12.81 21.98 21.15
N LYS A 164 -13.95 21.28 21.29
CA LYS A 164 -14.70 21.26 22.56
C LYS A 164 -13.91 20.69 23.73
N ILE A 165 -13.16 19.62 23.51
CA ILE A 165 -12.34 18.99 24.56
C ILE A 165 -11.14 19.88 24.90
N ALA A 166 -10.53 20.49 23.89
CA ALA A 166 -9.34 21.32 24.04
C ALA A 166 -9.64 22.68 24.69
N ASP A 167 -10.79 23.28 24.36
CA ASP A 167 -11.34 24.49 24.98
C ASP A 167 -11.64 24.27 26.47
N ALA A 168 -12.01 23.03 26.85
CA ALA A 168 -12.17 22.61 28.25
C ALA A 168 -10.81 22.32 28.95
N GLY A 169 -9.70 22.66 28.31
CA GLY A 169 -8.35 22.57 28.90
C GLY A 169 -7.72 21.18 28.86
N LYS A 170 -8.29 20.21 28.12
CA LYS A 170 -7.75 18.85 28.05
C LYS A 170 -6.90 18.65 26.79
N LYS A 171 -5.81 17.88 26.90
CA LYS A 171 -4.93 17.56 25.77
C LYS A 171 -5.62 16.59 24.80
N VAL A 172 -5.59 16.93 23.52
CA VAL A 172 -6.16 16.15 22.41
C VAL A 172 -5.08 15.81 21.41
N TYR A 173 -5.05 14.56 20.96
CA TYR A 173 -4.34 14.11 19.76
C TYR A 173 -5.37 13.93 18.65
N LEU A 174 -5.28 14.70 17.57
CA LEU A 174 -6.16 14.58 16.41
C LEU A 174 -5.41 13.95 15.24
N VAL A 175 -5.73 12.69 14.94
CA VAL A 175 -5.10 11.91 13.86
C VAL A 175 -5.95 11.99 12.60
N GLU A 176 -5.35 12.40 11.49
CA GLU A 176 -5.97 12.47 10.17
C GLU A 176 -5.11 11.75 9.13
N ARG A 177 -5.75 10.83 8.39
CA ARG A 177 -5.10 9.96 7.41
C ARG A 177 -4.59 10.75 6.21
N GLU A 178 -5.35 11.74 5.77
CA GLU A 178 -5.01 12.58 4.64
C GLU A 178 -4.01 13.68 5.01
N PRO A 179 -3.35 14.32 4.03
CA PRO A 179 -2.42 15.42 4.28
C PRO A 179 -3.03 16.64 4.98
N THR A 180 -4.37 16.72 5.07
CA THR A 180 -5.14 17.85 5.59
C THR A 180 -6.38 17.37 6.34
N ILE A 181 -6.81 18.14 7.34
CA ILE A 181 -8.14 18.03 7.93
C ILE A 181 -9.20 18.70 7.03
N GLY A 182 -10.48 18.46 7.34
CA GLY A 182 -11.65 19.04 6.67
C GLY A 182 -12.66 17.98 6.20
N GLY A 183 -12.17 16.81 5.77
CA GLY A 183 -12.99 15.72 5.25
C GLY A 183 -13.85 16.14 4.04
N HIS A 184 -14.96 15.43 3.82
CA HIS A 184 -15.88 15.70 2.70
C HIS A 184 -16.47 17.11 2.72
N MET A 185 -16.63 17.74 3.90
CA MET A 185 -17.15 19.11 3.97
C MET A 185 -16.24 20.12 3.26
N ALA A 186 -14.94 19.86 3.18
CA ALA A 186 -14.01 20.70 2.41
C ALA A 186 -14.21 20.59 0.90
N GLN A 187 -14.79 19.48 0.41
CA GLN A 187 -15.08 19.28 -1.01
C GLN A 187 -16.34 20.03 -1.46
N PHE A 188 -17.26 20.32 -0.54
CA PHE A 188 -18.53 20.96 -0.87
C PHE A 188 -18.34 22.45 -1.23
N ASP A 189 -19.18 22.95 -2.13
CA ASP A 189 -19.23 24.39 -2.42
C ASP A 189 -20.06 25.12 -1.34
N LYS A 190 -21.33 24.72 -1.24
CA LYS A 190 -22.31 25.27 -0.29
C LYS A 190 -22.86 24.21 0.66
N CYS A 191 -23.44 24.64 1.77
CA CYS A 191 -24.15 23.78 2.72
C CYS A 191 -25.65 24.09 2.71
N PHE A 192 -26.50 23.06 2.62
CA PHE A 192 -27.94 23.23 2.83
C PHE A 192 -28.23 23.42 4.33
N PRO A 193 -29.37 24.04 4.71
CA PRO A 193 -30.36 24.68 3.85
C PRO A 193 -30.01 26.16 3.55
N THR A 194 -29.01 26.70 4.23
CA THR A 194 -28.68 28.14 4.21
C THR A 194 -27.97 28.59 2.94
N LEU A 195 -27.37 27.66 2.20
CA LEU A 195 -26.50 27.92 1.04
C LEU A 195 -25.24 28.72 1.39
N ASP A 196 -24.82 28.66 2.66
CA ASP A 196 -23.54 29.21 3.10
C ASP A 196 -22.39 28.48 2.41
N CYS A 197 -21.29 29.19 2.13
CA CYS A 197 -20.08 28.56 1.64
C CYS A 197 -19.51 27.61 2.70
N ALA A 198 -19.27 26.35 2.32
CA ALA A 198 -18.76 25.33 3.24
C ALA A 198 -17.40 25.73 3.82
N ALA A 199 -16.52 26.29 2.97
CA ALA A 199 -15.20 26.77 3.39
C ALA A 199 -15.28 27.92 4.40
N CYS A 200 -16.25 28.84 4.26
CA CYS A 200 -16.43 29.95 5.20
C CYS A 200 -16.72 29.49 6.63
N ILE A 201 -17.35 28.31 6.79
CA ILE A 201 -17.66 27.74 8.11
C ILE A 201 -16.53 26.81 8.58
N LEU A 202 -15.99 25.98 7.68
CA LEU A 202 -15.04 24.93 8.01
C LEU A 202 -13.61 25.45 8.19
N THR A 203 -13.11 26.30 7.30
CA THR A 203 -11.71 26.77 7.30
C THR A 203 -11.33 27.50 8.60
N PRO A 204 -12.19 28.36 9.20
CA PRO A 204 -11.91 28.95 10.50
C PRO A 204 -11.70 27.89 11.60
N LYS A 205 -12.55 26.86 11.64
CA LYS A 205 -12.40 25.75 12.61
C LYS A 205 -11.13 24.94 12.38
N MET A 206 -10.78 24.67 11.11
CA MET A 206 -9.52 23.99 10.77
C MET A 206 -8.31 24.79 11.26
N THR A 207 -8.33 26.11 11.07
CA THR A 207 -7.25 27.01 11.52
C THR A 207 -7.18 27.07 13.05
N GLN A 208 -8.33 27.13 13.74
CA GLN A 208 -8.41 27.05 15.19
C GLN A 208 -7.76 25.76 15.72
N VAL A 209 -8.07 24.61 15.13
CA VAL A 209 -7.45 23.33 15.49
C VAL A 209 -5.93 23.38 15.40
N ARG A 210 -5.38 23.93 14.31
CA ARG A 210 -3.92 24.04 14.12
C ARG A 210 -3.24 24.99 15.10
N ALA A 211 -3.95 26.03 15.53
CA ALA A 211 -3.43 27.06 16.44
C ALA A 211 -3.66 26.71 17.93
N HIS A 212 -4.51 25.74 18.23
CA HIS A 212 -4.93 25.46 19.61
C HIS A 212 -3.79 24.79 20.42
N PRO A 213 -3.37 25.33 21.58
CA PRO A 213 -2.23 24.82 22.34
C PRO A 213 -2.43 23.40 22.90
N ASN A 214 -3.67 23.03 23.20
CA ASN A 214 -4.02 21.70 23.69
C ASN A 214 -4.29 20.67 22.60
N ILE A 215 -4.21 21.02 21.30
CA ILE A 215 -4.41 20.06 20.21
C ILE A 215 -3.08 19.74 19.55
N GLU A 216 -2.72 18.47 19.55
CA GLU A 216 -1.65 17.93 18.71
C GLU A 216 -2.24 17.38 17.43
N LEU A 217 -2.07 18.14 16.34
CA LEU A 217 -2.59 17.78 15.04
C LEU A 217 -1.60 16.87 14.29
N LEU A 218 -1.98 15.60 14.12
CA LEU A 218 -1.21 14.57 13.44
C LEU A 218 -1.86 14.26 12.08
N THR A 219 -1.64 15.14 11.11
CA THR A 219 -2.08 14.92 9.72
C THR A 219 -1.14 13.98 8.97
N TYR A 220 -1.62 13.38 7.89
CA TYR A 220 -0.93 12.31 7.17
C TYR A 220 -0.46 11.17 8.09
N SER A 221 -1.27 10.88 9.11
CA SER A 221 -0.99 9.90 10.16
C SER A 221 -2.14 8.92 10.32
N GLU A 222 -1.82 7.69 10.70
CA GLU A 222 -2.80 6.62 10.90
C GLU A 222 -2.52 5.90 12.22
N VAL A 223 -3.57 5.42 12.88
CA VAL A 223 -3.42 4.57 14.07
C VAL A 223 -3.08 3.15 13.62
N GLU A 224 -1.94 2.63 14.06
CA GLU A 224 -1.48 1.27 13.75
C GLU A 224 -2.06 0.24 14.72
N SER A 225 -1.94 0.50 16.02
CA SER A 225 -2.47 -0.39 17.06
C SER A 225 -3.01 0.41 18.25
N VAL A 226 -3.99 -0.20 18.92
CA VAL A 226 -4.54 0.25 20.20
C VAL A 226 -4.45 -0.93 21.15
N GLU A 227 -3.66 -0.76 22.19
CA GLU A 227 -3.40 -1.79 23.18
C GLU A 227 -3.85 -1.28 24.56
N PRO A 228 -4.28 -2.16 25.47
CA PRO A 228 -4.45 -1.78 26.87
C PRO A 228 -3.11 -1.28 27.44
N TYR A 229 -3.08 -0.06 27.98
CA TYR A 229 -1.91 0.45 28.73
C TYR A 229 -1.98 -0.01 30.19
N ASP A 230 -3.14 0.24 30.80
CA ASP A 230 -3.53 -0.23 32.12
C ASP A 230 -5.00 -0.67 32.08
N LEU A 231 -5.61 -0.80 33.24
CA LEU A 231 -6.97 -1.32 33.46
C LEU A 231 -8.05 -0.61 32.61
N ARG A 232 -7.83 0.68 32.28
CA ARG A 232 -8.80 1.52 31.56
C ARG A 232 -8.21 2.39 30.44
N ASN A 233 -6.92 2.68 30.48
CA ASN A 233 -6.26 3.57 29.54
C ASN A 233 -5.65 2.80 28.37
N PHE A 234 -5.44 3.50 27.26
CA PHE A 234 -4.97 2.94 26.00
C PHE A 234 -3.56 3.41 25.70
N LYS A 235 -2.72 2.48 25.28
CA LYS A 235 -1.46 2.77 24.60
C LYS A 235 -1.73 2.70 23.10
N VAL A 236 -1.49 3.80 22.40
CA VAL A 236 -1.79 3.91 20.97
C VAL A 236 -0.49 4.14 20.21
N ARG A 237 -0.27 3.33 19.17
CA ARG A 237 0.82 3.50 18.20
C ARG A 237 0.29 4.22 16.98
N ILE A 238 0.85 5.39 16.67
CA ILE A 238 0.47 6.22 15.53
C ILE A 238 1.64 6.24 14.55
N ARG A 239 1.38 5.84 13.29
CA ARG A 239 2.32 5.98 12.19
C ARG A 239 2.07 7.30 11.49
N ARG A 240 3.04 8.22 11.60
CA ARG A 240 3.11 9.43 10.79
C ARG A 240 3.84 9.11 9.49
N LYS A 241 3.12 9.17 8.37
CA LYS A 241 3.67 8.85 7.05
C LYS A 241 4.67 9.92 6.62
N ALA A 242 5.72 9.52 5.92
CA ALA A 242 6.70 10.44 5.34
C ALA A 242 6.02 11.35 4.30
N ARG A 243 5.91 12.64 4.61
CA ARG A 243 5.45 13.65 3.63
C ARG A 243 6.47 13.94 2.54
N TYR A 244 7.74 13.62 2.82
CA TYR A 244 8.94 14.06 2.08
C TYR A 244 9.08 15.58 2.00
N VAL A 245 8.35 16.29 2.86
CA VAL A 245 8.38 17.74 3.02
C VAL A 245 8.29 18.02 4.51
N ASN A 246 9.28 18.73 5.03
CA ASN A 246 9.33 19.13 6.42
C ASN A 246 8.27 20.21 6.69
N GLU A 247 7.37 19.92 7.64
CA GLU A 247 6.20 20.77 7.93
C GLU A 247 6.57 22.13 8.53
N ASP A 248 7.66 22.21 9.29
CA ASP A 248 8.07 23.44 10.00
C ASP A 248 8.79 24.43 9.09
N THR A 249 9.37 23.95 7.99
CA THR A 249 10.13 24.75 7.02
C THR A 249 9.33 25.06 5.75
N CYS A 250 8.29 24.29 5.44
CA CYS A 250 7.48 24.50 4.25
C CYS A 250 6.65 25.79 4.35
N THR A 251 6.76 26.67 3.36
CA THR A 251 5.99 27.91 3.28
C THR A 251 4.64 27.76 2.56
N GLY A 252 4.39 26.60 1.93
CA GLY A 252 3.17 26.37 1.15
C GLY A 252 3.05 27.20 -0.14
N CYS A 253 4.16 27.68 -0.71
CA CYS A 253 4.17 28.60 -1.86
C CYS A 253 3.72 27.99 -3.20
N GLY A 254 3.88 26.68 -3.40
CA GLY A 254 3.41 25.97 -4.60
C GLY A 254 4.36 25.89 -5.80
N LEU A 255 5.50 26.59 -5.80
CA LEU A 255 6.50 26.54 -6.89
C LEU A 255 6.95 25.11 -7.23
N CYS A 256 7.01 24.25 -6.22
CA CYS A 256 7.39 22.86 -6.37
C CYS A 256 6.40 22.02 -7.21
N ALA A 257 5.10 22.35 -7.17
CA ALA A 257 4.09 21.69 -7.98
C ALA A 257 4.12 22.16 -9.44
N GLU A 258 4.43 23.43 -9.69
CA GLU A 258 4.51 24.00 -11.05
C GLU A 258 5.56 23.28 -11.92
N VAL A 259 6.71 22.94 -11.34
CA VAL A 259 7.80 22.25 -12.06
C VAL A 259 7.60 20.74 -12.18
N CYS A 260 6.66 20.16 -11.43
CA CYS A 260 6.46 18.71 -11.38
C CYS A 260 5.91 18.19 -12.73
N PRO A 261 6.64 17.26 -13.39
CA PRO A 261 6.20 16.72 -14.67
C PRO A 261 5.11 15.65 -14.52
N VAL A 262 4.92 15.08 -13.34
CA VAL A 262 3.93 14.02 -13.12
C VAL A 262 2.55 14.64 -12.94
N SER A 263 1.55 14.04 -13.58
CA SER A 263 0.14 14.42 -13.45
C SER A 263 -0.70 13.17 -13.18
N VAL A 264 -1.47 13.18 -12.08
CA VAL A 264 -2.37 12.07 -11.70
C VAL A 264 -3.77 12.62 -11.39
N PRO A 265 -4.84 11.82 -11.57
CA PRO A 265 -6.17 12.24 -11.16
C PRO A 265 -6.20 12.66 -9.68
N SER A 266 -6.84 13.79 -9.39
CA SER A 266 -6.99 14.33 -8.04
C SER A 266 -8.09 13.59 -7.29
N GLU A 267 -7.75 12.93 -6.19
CA GLU A 267 -8.71 12.23 -5.34
C GLU A 267 -9.68 13.22 -4.67
N PHE A 268 -9.21 14.41 -4.31
CA PHE A 268 -10.05 15.47 -3.73
C PHE A 268 -11.09 16.01 -4.74
N ASP A 269 -10.77 15.96 -6.04
CA ASP A 269 -11.65 16.42 -7.11
C ASP A 269 -12.42 15.28 -7.79
N GLU A 270 -12.54 14.12 -7.16
CA GLU A 270 -13.24 12.95 -7.68
C GLU A 270 -12.76 12.51 -9.08
N GLY A 271 -11.47 12.73 -9.38
CA GLY A 271 -10.86 12.43 -10.68
C GLY A 271 -11.25 13.38 -11.83
N LEU A 272 -12.02 14.44 -11.57
CA LEU A 272 -12.32 15.48 -12.57
C LEU A 272 -11.13 16.39 -12.84
N GLY A 273 -10.34 16.65 -11.80
CA GLY A 273 -9.11 17.43 -11.85
C GLY A 273 -7.86 16.55 -11.93
N MET A 274 -6.77 17.13 -12.40
CA MET A 274 -5.44 16.53 -12.30
C MET A 274 -4.63 17.26 -11.22
N ARG A 275 -3.89 16.51 -10.42
CA ARG A 275 -2.90 17.03 -9.48
C ARG A 275 -1.51 16.54 -9.82
N LYS A 276 -0.52 17.14 -9.19
CA LYS A 276 0.89 16.77 -9.31
C LYS A 276 1.29 15.70 -8.29
N ALA A 277 2.45 15.08 -8.47
CA ALA A 277 2.99 14.14 -7.49
C ALA A 277 3.34 14.82 -6.16
N ILE A 278 3.93 16.03 -6.22
CA ILE A 278 4.02 16.94 -5.07
C ILE A 278 2.82 17.87 -5.09
N TYR A 279 2.00 17.83 -4.04
CA TYR A 279 0.68 18.47 -4.05
C TYR A 279 0.27 18.96 -2.66
N ARG A 280 -0.69 19.87 -2.67
CA ARG A 280 -1.53 20.22 -1.52
C ARG A 280 -2.97 19.89 -1.93
N PRO A 281 -3.77 19.16 -1.12
CA PRO A 281 -5.07 18.64 -1.56
C PRO A 281 -6.03 19.71 -2.09
N PHE A 282 -6.06 20.88 -1.45
CA PHE A 282 -6.82 22.05 -1.89
C PHE A 282 -6.18 23.34 -1.35
N PRO A 283 -6.55 24.54 -1.84
CA PRO A 283 -5.87 25.78 -1.47
C PRO A 283 -5.91 26.13 0.03
N GLN A 284 -7.03 25.85 0.71
CA GLN A 284 -7.25 26.15 2.13
C GLN A 284 -6.90 24.97 3.07
N ALA A 285 -6.11 24.01 2.59
CA ALA A 285 -5.70 22.84 3.36
C ALA A 285 -4.96 23.23 4.65
N VAL A 286 -5.21 22.47 5.73
CA VAL A 286 -4.58 22.65 7.03
C VAL A 286 -3.98 21.31 7.51
N PRO A 287 -2.67 21.23 7.76
CA PRO A 287 -1.68 22.31 7.64
C PRO A 287 -1.45 22.74 6.18
N ASN A 288 -1.03 23.99 5.99
CA ASN A 288 -0.69 24.54 4.68
C ASN A 288 0.69 24.03 4.20
N VAL A 289 0.80 22.72 3.99
CA VAL A 289 2.05 22.02 3.66
C VAL A 289 1.83 21.10 2.46
N PHE A 290 2.83 20.99 1.60
CA PHE A 290 2.83 20.06 0.46
C PHE A 290 3.26 18.65 0.88
N THR A 291 2.82 17.65 0.13
CA THR A 291 3.19 16.24 0.31
C THR A 291 3.62 15.65 -1.03
N ILE A 292 4.62 14.76 -1.03
CA ILE A 292 5.00 13.99 -2.23
C ILE A 292 4.34 12.61 -2.17
N SER A 293 3.44 12.31 -3.10
CA SER A 293 2.91 10.96 -3.30
C SER A 293 4.00 10.04 -3.88
N ARG A 294 4.42 9.03 -3.11
CA ARG A 294 5.41 8.03 -3.54
C ARG A 294 4.94 6.64 -3.12
N ARG A 295 4.88 5.68 -4.06
CA ARG A 295 4.54 4.27 -3.76
C ARG A 295 5.75 3.42 -3.36
N GLY A 296 6.96 3.87 -3.69
CA GLY A 296 8.21 3.15 -3.46
C GLY A 296 9.17 3.31 -4.64
N THR A 297 9.95 2.28 -4.92
CA THR A 297 10.86 2.21 -6.08
C THR A 297 10.14 1.55 -7.26
N PRO A 298 10.13 2.16 -8.47
CA PRO A 298 9.46 1.57 -9.61
C PRO A 298 10.14 0.29 -10.10
N PRO A 299 9.41 -0.69 -10.66
CA PRO A 299 9.97 -1.97 -11.10
C PRO A 299 11.16 -1.85 -12.04
N CYS A 300 11.16 -0.86 -12.93
CA CYS A 300 12.27 -0.61 -13.86
C CYS A 300 13.55 -0.16 -13.14
N GLN A 301 13.44 0.62 -12.05
CA GLN A 301 14.57 1.03 -11.23
C GLN A 301 14.99 -0.10 -10.29
N ALA A 302 14.03 -0.76 -9.65
CA ALA A 302 14.27 -1.87 -8.73
C ALA A 302 14.93 -3.07 -9.43
N ALA A 303 14.69 -3.28 -10.73
CA ALA A 303 15.34 -4.32 -11.52
C ALA A 303 16.72 -3.91 -12.07
N CYS A 304 17.07 -2.62 -12.05
CA CYS A 304 18.36 -2.15 -12.52
C CYS A 304 19.43 -2.39 -11.46
N SER A 305 20.47 -3.16 -11.77
CA SER A 305 21.51 -3.52 -10.80
C SER A 305 22.21 -2.30 -10.18
N ILE A 306 22.29 -1.18 -10.90
CA ILE A 306 22.86 0.10 -10.39
C ILE A 306 21.80 1.07 -9.85
N HIS A 307 20.52 0.67 -9.82
CA HIS A 307 19.37 1.48 -9.38
C HIS A 307 19.14 2.77 -10.15
N GLN A 308 19.45 2.77 -11.45
CA GLN A 308 19.26 3.93 -12.30
C GLN A 308 17.77 4.30 -12.39
N ASN A 309 17.44 5.57 -12.13
CA ASN A 309 16.07 6.06 -12.13
C ASN A 309 15.45 6.15 -13.55
N ALA A 310 15.02 5.01 -14.07
CA ALA A 310 14.40 4.89 -15.39
C ALA A 310 13.09 5.68 -15.51
N GLN A 311 12.19 5.57 -14.53
CA GLN A 311 10.94 6.33 -14.56
C GLN A 311 11.22 7.84 -14.66
N GLY A 312 12.17 8.37 -13.88
CA GLY A 312 12.53 9.79 -13.86
C GLY A 312 12.84 10.37 -15.22
N TYR A 313 13.83 9.82 -15.94
CA TYR A 313 14.19 10.36 -17.25
C TYR A 313 13.12 10.07 -18.31
N ILE A 314 12.39 8.96 -18.23
CA ILE A 314 11.29 8.66 -19.16
C ILE A 314 10.17 9.70 -19.01
N THR A 315 9.72 9.97 -17.78
CA THR A 315 8.70 10.99 -17.53
C THR A 315 9.15 12.38 -18.04
N LEU A 316 10.43 12.72 -17.90
CA LEU A 316 10.98 13.99 -18.42
C LEU A 316 11.04 14.02 -19.95
N ILE A 317 11.43 12.93 -20.61
CA ILE A 317 11.40 12.80 -22.08
C ILE A 317 9.96 12.99 -22.59
N ALA A 318 8.96 12.38 -21.93
CA ALA A 318 7.55 12.52 -22.31
C ALA A 318 7.05 13.98 -22.30
N HIS A 319 7.71 14.85 -21.52
CA HIS A 319 7.42 16.28 -21.39
C HIS A 319 8.40 17.17 -22.17
N GLY A 320 9.29 16.61 -22.98
CA GLY A 320 10.28 17.37 -23.76
C GLY A 320 11.44 17.94 -22.93
N LYS A 321 11.58 17.58 -21.66
CA LYS A 321 12.63 18.06 -20.73
C LYS A 321 13.90 17.21 -20.86
N PHE A 322 14.51 17.20 -22.03
CA PHE A 322 15.60 16.27 -22.35
C PHE A 322 16.88 16.54 -21.57
N LYS A 323 17.16 17.81 -21.25
CA LYS A 323 18.37 18.17 -20.50
C LYS A 323 18.27 17.69 -19.05
N GLU A 324 17.13 17.88 -18.42
CA GLU A 324 16.84 17.37 -17.08
C GLU A 324 16.78 15.84 -17.06
N ALA A 325 16.27 15.22 -18.13
CA ALA A 325 16.30 13.77 -18.30
C ALA A 325 17.75 13.24 -18.30
N LEU A 326 18.66 13.96 -18.97
CA LEU A 326 20.09 13.65 -18.94
C LEU A 326 20.66 13.78 -17.52
N ASP A 327 20.34 14.85 -16.80
CA ASP A 327 20.84 15.03 -15.43
C ASP A 327 20.38 13.90 -14.49
N VAL A 328 19.15 13.40 -14.65
CA VAL A 328 18.67 12.20 -13.94
C VAL A 328 19.46 10.95 -14.32
N ILE A 329 19.78 10.77 -15.61
CA ILE A 329 20.61 9.65 -16.09
C ILE A 329 22.00 9.69 -15.47
N LEU A 330 22.65 10.85 -15.49
CA LEU A 330 24.04 11.06 -15.06
C LEU A 330 24.23 10.98 -13.54
N ARG A 331 23.14 11.13 -12.77
CA ARG A 331 23.14 10.95 -11.31
C ARG A 331 23.60 9.54 -10.91
N ASP A 332 23.13 8.53 -11.63
CA ASP A 332 23.29 7.12 -11.24
C ASP A 332 24.20 6.32 -12.21
N ASN A 333 24.46 6.84 -13.41
CA ASN A 333 25.15 6.11 -14.48
C ASN A 333 26.22 6.97 -15.17
N PRO A 334 27.52 6.65 -15.01
CA PRO A 334 28.61 7.37 -15.68
C PRO A 334 28.90 6.94 -17.12
N LEU A 335 28.29 5.84 -17.59
CA LEU A 335 28.47 5.27 -18.94
C LEU A 335 27.13 5.16 -19.69
N PRO A 336 26.29 6.22 -19.72
CA PRO A 336 24.92 6.10 -20.19
C PRO A 336 24.79 5.81 -21.69
N SER A 337 25.69 6.32 -22.52
CA SER A 337 25.66 6.13 -23.99
C SER A 337 26.05 4.70 -24.34
N ILE A 338 27.04 4.13 -23.63
CA ILE A 338 27.39 2.71 -23.70
C ILE A 338 26.21 1.86 -23.22
N CYS A 339 25.67 2.14 -22.02
CA CYS A 339 24.53 1.40 -21.49
C CYS A 339 23.27 1.48 -22.36
N GLY A 340 23.06 2.57 -23.11
CA GLY A 340 21.94 2.72 -24.04
C GLY A 340 22.05 1.82 -25.28
N ARG A 341 23.26 1.30 -25.58
CA ARG A 341 23.55 0.47 -26.76
C ARG A 341 23.69 -1.02 -26.45
N VAL A 342 24.31 -1.37 -25.32
CA VAL A 342 24.79 -2.76 -25.08
C VAL A 342 24.40 -3.37 -23.75
N CYS A 343 23.59 -2.69 -22.93
CA CYS A 343 23.09 -3.29 -21.69
C CYS A 343 22.08 -4.41 -22.01
N THR A 344 21.80 -5.29 -21.07
CA THR A 344 20.76 -6.34 -21.20
C THR A 344 19.41 -5.92 -20.63
N HIS A 345 19.30 -4.67 -20.17
CA HIS A 345 18.05 -3.99 -19.85
C HIS A 345 17.06 -4.77 -18.98
N PRO A 346 17.48 -5.25 -17.79
CA PRO A 346 16.56 -5.90 -16.84
C PRO A 346 15.38 -4.98 -16.46
N CYS A 347 15.58 -3.67 -16.53
CA CYS A 347 14.56 -2.64 -16.38
C CYS A 347 13.41 -2.75 -17.40
N THR A 348 13.68 -3.20 -18.63
CA THR A 348 12.67 -3.42 -19.68
C THR A 348 11.93 -4.72 -19.44
N ILE A 349 12.64 -5.79 -19.04
CA ILE A 349 12.06 -7.10 -18.74
C ILE A 349 11.03 -7.00 -17.60
N GLN A 350 11.34 -6.23 -16.55
CA GLN A 350 10.47 -6.06 -15.39
C GLN A 350 9.51 -4.86 -15.51
N CYS A 351 9.37 -4.27 -16.70
CA CYS A 351 8.47 -3.14 -16.90
C CYS A 351 7.01 -3.59 -16.77
N THR A 352 6.25 -2.97 -15.85
CA THR A 352 4.82 -3.29 -15.63
C THR A 352 3.97 -3.16 -16.89
N ARG A 353 4.37 -2.31 -17.83
CA ARG A 353 3.68 -2.16 -19.12
C ARG A 353 3.61 -3.47 -19.91
N GLY A 354 4.61 -4.35 -19.75
CA GLY A 354 4.62 -5.69 -20.37
C GLY A 354 3.52 -6.63 -19.86
N ASN A 355 2.83 -6.29 -18.77
CA ASN A 355 1.63 -7.03 -18.32
C ASN A 355 0.35 -6.56 -19.03
N VAL A 356 0.41 -5.47 -19.79
CA VAL A 356 -0.70 -4.88 -20.54
C VAL A 356 -0.48 -5.10 -22.03
N ASP A 357 0.68 -4.71 -22.55
CA ASP A 357 1.08 -4.89 -23.95
C ASP A 357 2.60 -5.14 -24.05
N GLU A 358 3.36 -4.32 -24.78
CA GLU A 358 4.80 -4.45 -24.91
C GLU A 358 5.53 -3.52 -23.92
N PRO A 359 6.66 -3.94 -23.31
CA PRO A 359 7.39 -3.08 -22.39
C PRO A 359 7.91 -1.81 -23.07
N LEU A 360 8.35 -0.82 -22.28
CA LEU A 360 8.99 0.37 -22.86
C LEU A 360 10.40 0.05 -23.39
N ASN A 361 10.78 0.69 -24.49
CA ASN A 361 12.16 0.70 -24.99
C ASN A 361 13.04 1.69 -24.20
N ILE A 362 13.20 1.39 -22.91
CA ILE A 362 14.08 2.10 -21.97
C ILE A 362 15.52 2.28 -22.51
N PRO A 363 16.18 1.26 -23.13
CA PRO A 363 17.45 1.46 -23.85
C PRO A 363 17.43 2.62 -24.82
N GLY A 364 16.43 2.60 -25.71
CA GLY A 364 16.33 3.54 -26.81
C GLY A 364 16.09 4.96 -26.34
N LEU A 365 15.27 5.11 -25.30
CA LEU A 365 15.01 6.41 -24.66
C LEU A 365 16.28 6.98 -24.00
N LYS A 366 17.07 6.13 -23.32
CA LYS A 366 18.36 6.55 -22.73
C LYS A 366 19.34 6.97 -23.81
N ARG A 367 19.48 6.14 -24.86
CA ARG A 367 20.34 6.41 -26.00
C ARG A 367 19.96 7.72 -26.69
N PHE A 368 18.68 7.93 -26.94
CA PHE A 368 18.17 9.17 -27.55
C PHE A 368 18.66 10.41 -26.79
N VAL A 369 18.54 10.42 -25.45
CA VAL A 369 18.98 11.56 -24.64
C VAL A 369 20.50 11.76 -24.73
N THR A 370 21.28 10.69 -24.70
CA THR A 370 22.75 10.82 -24.80
C THR A 370 23.21 11.24 -26.19
N ASP A 371 22.55 10.75 -27.24
CA ASP A 371 22.86 11.10 -28.63
C ASP A 371 22.44 12.55 -28.94
N LEU A 372 21.40 13.07 -28.29
CA LEU A 372 20.98 14.48 -28.37
C LEU A 372 21.97 15.44 -27.69
N PHE A 373 22.67 14.99 -26.64
CA PHE A 373 23.66 15.78 -25.91
C PHE A 373 25.05 15.12 -25.95
N PRO A 374 25.67 15.00 -27.14
CA PRO A 374 26.89 14.20 -27.32
C PRO A 374 28.11 14.75 -26.57
N ASP A 375 28.07 15.99 -26.08
CA ASP A 375 29.16 16.68 -25.36
C ASP A 375 28.85 16.92 -23.87
N TYR A 376 27.93 16.14 -23.29
CA TYR A 376 27.59 16.28 -21.87
C TYR A 376 28.80 16.11 -20.94
N LYS A 377 28.70 16.67 -19.73
CA LYS A 377 29.72 16.56 -18.68
C LYS A 377 29.20 15.75 -17.50
N LEU A 378 30.05 14.95 -16.89
CA LEU A 378 29.73 14.21 -15.67
C LEU A 378 29.61 15.18 -14.47
N PRO A 379 28.79 14.84 -13.47
CA PRO A 379 28.73 15.60 -12.22
C PRO A 379 30.11 15.76 -11.58
N GLN A 380 30.44 16.98 -11.18
CA GLN A 380 31.69 17.25 -10.46
C GLN A 380 31.57 16.78 -9.00
N PRO A 381 32.62 16.19 -8.43
CA PRO A 381 32.62 15.73 -7.05
C PRO A 381 32.53 16.93 -6.09
N LYS A 382 31.66 16.82 -5.09
CA LYS A 382 31.39 17.90 -4.12
C LYS A 382 32.40 17.96 -2.97
N VAL A 383 33.13 16.87 -2.76
CA VAL A 383 34.08 16.68 -1.67
C VAL A 383 35.43 16.28 -2.27
N ASN A 384 36.53 16.68 -1.64
CA ASN A 384 37.86 16.20 -1.99
C ASN A 384 38.53 15.61 -0.75
N ARG A 385 39.06 14.40 -0.88
CA ARG A 385 39.81 13.65 0.13
C ARG A 385 41.27 13.53 -0.34
N SER A 386 42.16 13.15 0.57
CA SER A 386 43.59 12.99 0.28
C SER A 386 43.95 11.60 -0.21
N GLU A 387 43.11 10.62 0.14
CA GLU A 387 43.36 9.20 -0.04
C GLU A 387 43.27 8.79 -1.51
N LYS A 388 44.28 8.06 -1.97
CA LYS A 388 44.34 7.47 -3.32
C LYS A 388 43.91 6.02 -3.27
N ILE A 389 43.15 5.58 -4.28
CA ILE A 389 42.65 4.21 -4.40
C ILE A 389 43.14 3.59 -5.71
N ALA A 390 43.72 2.39 -5.66
CA ALA A 390 44.15 1.68 -6.87
C ALA A 390 43.03 0.78 -7.38
N ILE A 391 42.81 0.79 -8.70
CA ILE A 391 41.84 -0.07 -9.38
C ILE A 391 42.58 -0.84 -10.47
N VAL A 392 42.46 -2.16 -10.47
CA VAL A 392 43.11 -3.05 -11.44
C VAL A 392 42.08 -3.49 -12.48
N GLY A 393 42.21 -2.99 -13.71
CA GLY A 393 41.30 -3.22 -14.83
C GLY A 393 40.34 -2.05 -15.10
N SER A 394 40.22 -1.65 -16.37
CA SER A 394 39.37 -0.53 -16.81
C SER A 394 38.05 -0.97 -17.44
N GLY A 395 37.57 -2.18 -17.12
CA GLY A 395 36.25 -2.65 -17.53
C GLY A 395 35.11 -1.92 -16.80
N PRO A 396 33.83 -2.26 -17.08
CA PRO A 396 32.67 -1.60 -16.48
C PRO A 396 32.69 -1.55 -14.95
N ALA A 397 33.15 -2.62 -14.30
CA ALA A 397 33.30 -2.69 -12.84
C ALA A 397 34.34 -1.67 -12.32
N GLY A 398 35.52 -1.61 -12.95
CA GLY A 398 36.58 -0.68 -12.58
C GLY A 398 36.19 0.78 -12.80
N LEU A 399 35.58 1.09 -13.96
CA LEU A 399 35.12 2.44 -14.30
C LEU A 399 34.02 2.93 -13.35
N MET A 400 33.04 2.06 -13.01
CA MET A 400 31.97 2.41 -12.06
C MET A 400 32.51 2.61 -10.64
N CYS A 401 33.41 1.74 -10.18
CA CYS A 401 34.05 1.88 -8.87
C CYS A 401 34.84 3.19 -8.78
N ALA A 402 35.61 3.52 -9.82
CA ALA A 402 36.35 4.78 -9.91
C ALA A 402 35.42 6.00 -9.85
N TYR A 403 34.32 5.98 -10.62
CA TYR A 403 33.34 7.06 -10.60
C TYR A 403 32.74 7.28 -9.21
N GLU A 404 32.22 6.22 -8.57
CA GLU A 404 31.58 6.30 -7.25
C GLU A 404 32.55 6.76 -6.16
N LEU A 405 33.79 6.27 -6.17
CA LEU A 405 34.85 6.73 -5.26
C LEU A 405 35.21 8.20 -5.52
N ARG A 406 35.29 8.61 -6.79
CA ARG A 406 35.58 10.01 -7.14
C ARG A 406 34.48 10.94 -6.64
N GLN A 407 33.19 10.57 -6.80
CA GLN A 407 32.06 11.37 -6.29
C GLN A 407 32.08 11.53 -4.75
N ARG A 408 32.65 10.56 -4.03
CA ARG A 408 32.90 10.63 -2.57
C ARG A 408 34.17 11.37 -2.19
N GLY A 409 34.93 11.85 -3.18
CA GLY A 409 36.09 12.71 -3.03
C GLY A 409 37.45 12.03 -3.06
N TYR A 410 37.52 10.70 -3.18
CA TYR A 410 38.77 9.97 -3.31
C TYR A 410 39.46 10.23 -4.66
N TRP A 411 40.72 9.78 -4.80
CA TRP A 411 41.51 9.85 -6.04
C TRP A 411 41.79 8.46 -6.62
N PRO A 412 40.93 7.95 -7.51
CA PRO A 412 41.11 6.64 -8.12
C PRO A 412 42.17 6.66 -9.23
N VAL A 413 43.03 5.64 -9.25
CA VAL A 413 44.00 5.38 -10.31
C VAL A 413 43.75 3.99 -10.87
N ILE A 414 43.35 3.91 -12.13
CA ILE A 414 43.09 2.66 -12.85
C ILE A 414 44.36 2.19 -13.57
N TYR A 415 44.72 0.93 -13.36
CA TYR A 415 45.80 0.23 -14.05
C TYR A 415 45.20 -0.74 -15.09
N GLU A 416 45.39 -0.44 -16.37
CA GLU A 416 44.87 -1.23 -17.49
C GLU A 416 46.02 -1.95 -18.21
N ALA A 417 45.86 -3.27 -18.38
CA ALA A 417 46.87 -4.11 -19.02
C ALA A 417 46.97 -3.87 -20.53
N GLN A 418 45.86 -3.52 -21.17
CA GLN A 418 45.72 -3.36 -22.62
C GLN A 418 46.09 -1.94 -23.07
N PRO A 419 46.35 -1.72 -24.39
CA PRO A 419 46.71 -0.40 -24.91
C PRO A 419 45.58 0.62 -24.85
N VAL A 420 44.33 0.16 -24.78
CA VAL A 420 43.13 1.00 -24.72
C VAL A 420 42.31 0.69 -23.46
N PRO A 421 41.68 1.69 -22.83
CA PRO A 421 40.80 1.48 -21.69
C PRO A 421 39.41 0.98 -22.12
N GLY A 422 38.61 0.51 -21.17
CA GLY A 422 37.23 0.04 -21.37
C GLY A 422 37.03 -1.48 -21.26
N GLY A 423 38.11 -2.25 -21.14
CA GLY A 423 38.06 -3.72 -21.02
C GLY A 423 37.25 -4.37 -22.15
N MET A 424 36.30 -5.26 -21.80
CA MET A 424 35.45 -5.93 -22.80
C MET A 424 34.55 -4.98 -23.61
N LEU A 425 34.30 -3.75 -23.16
CA LEU A 425 33.56 -2.77 -23.97
C LEU A 425 34.34 -2.43 -25.26
N SER A 426 35.65 -2.22 -25.12
CA SER A 426 36.54 -1.85 -26.23
C SER A 426 37.03 -3.07 -27.00
N LEU A 427 37.21 -4.20 -26.32
CA LEU A 427 37.89 -5.38 -26.87
C LEU A 427 36.92 -6.47 -27.32
N GLY A 428 35.78 -6.63 -26.65
CA GLY A 428 34.85 -7.73 -26.87
C GLY A 428 33.60 -7.36 -27.67
N ILE A 429 33.11 -6.11 -27.59
CA ILE A 429 31.89 -5.70 -28.29
C ILE A 429 32.22 -5.08 -29.65
N PRO A 430 31.64 -5.53 -30.77
CA PRO A 430 31.93 -4.97 -32.10
C PRO A 430 31.53 -3.51 -32.30
N ALA A 431 32.26 -2.79 -33.16
CA ALA A 431 32.05 -1.35 -33.42
C ALA A 431 30.66 -1.00 -33.99
N PHE A 432 30.02 -1.92 -34.74
CA PHE A 432 28.67 -1.71 -35.30
C PHE A 432 27.55 -1.76 -34.26
N ARG A 433 27.85 -2.24 -33.03
CA ARG A 433 26.96 -2.16 -31.85
C ARG A 433 27.41 -1.08 -30.87
N LEU A 434 28.73 -0.93 -30.70
CA LEU A 434 29.32 0.05 -29.80
C LEU A 434 30.48 0.79 -30.46
N PRO A 435 30.22 1.95 -31.07
CA PRO A 435 31.25 2.76 -31.72
C PRO A 435 32.39 3.13 -30.78
N ARG A 436 33.62 3.14 -31.30
CA ARG A 436 34.83 3.38 -30.50
C ARG A 436 34.94 4.80 -29.98
N ASP A 437 34.50 5.77 -30.78
CA ASP A 437 34.50 7.18 -30.40
C ASP A 437 33.56 7.44 -29.20
N ILE A 438 32.45 6.71 -29.10
CA ILE A 438 31.53 6.79 -27.94
C ILE A 438 32.21 6.30 -26.67
N ILE A 439 32.91 5.16 -26.74
CA ILE A 439 33.65 4.63 -25.59
C ILE A 439 34.75 5.61 -25.16
N GLU A 440 35.51 6.11 -26.13
CA GLU A 440 36.59 7.06 -25.87
C GLU A 440 36.07 8.35 -25.21
N LYS A 441 34.97 8.92 -25.73
CA LYS A 441 34.32 10.11 -25.16
C LYS A 441 33.89 9.88 -23.72
N GLU A 442 33.22 8.77 -23.41
CA GLU A 442 32.77 8.49 -22.03
C GLU A 442 33.92 8.23 -21.06
N ILE A 443 34.98 7.55 -21.50
CA ILE A 443 36.17 7.35 -20.67
C ILE A 443 36.93 8.67 -20.47
N ASN A 444 37.00 9.54 -21.48
CA ASN A 444 37.63 10.85 -21.34
C ASN A 444 36.86 11.74 -20.35
N ARG A 445 35.53 11.67 -20.29
CA ARG A 445 34.75 12.36 -19.25
C ARG A 445 35.11 11.92 -17.82
N LEU A 446 35.41 10.63 -17.62
CA LEU A 446 35.89 10.14 -16.33
C LEU A 446 37.27 10.73 -15.98
N LYS A 447 38.15 10.87 -16.97
CA LYS A 447 39.44 11.56 -16.78
C LYS A 447 39.26 13.03 -16.41
N GLU A 448 38.33 13.73 -17.06
CA GLU A 448 38.03 15.15 -16.80
C GLU A 448 37.60 15.43 -15.35
N ILE A 449 36.95 14.48 -14.67
CA ILE A 449 36.58 14.62 -13.25
C ILE A 449 37.69 14.19 -12.27
N GLY A 450 38.87 13.83 -12.78
CA GLY A 450 40.07 13.53 -11.98
C GLY A 450 40.36 12.04 -11.75
N ILE A 451 39.86 11.15 -12.60
CA ILE A 451 40.22 9.72 -12.57
C ILE A 451 41.44 9.50 -13.48
N GLU A 452 42.52 8.96 -12.92
CA GLU A 452 43.73 8.64 -13.68
C GLU A 452 43.62 7.23 -14.27
N ILE A 453 44.01 7.04 -15.53
CA ILE A 453 44.00 5.72 -16.20
C ILE A 453 45.35 5.49 -16.88
N LYS A 454 46.06 4.43 -16.46
CA LYS A 454 47.36 4.01 -16.98
C LYS A 454 47.20 2.75 -17.82
N THR A 455 47.25 2.88 -19.15
CA THR A 455 47.23 1.75 -20.09
C THR A 455 48.59 1.07 -20.18
N ASN A 456 48.66 -0.09 -20.83
CA ASN A 456 49.88 -0.90 -20.96
C ASN A 456 50.58 -1.21 -19.62
N THR A 457 49.83 -1.26 -18.52
CA THR A 457 50.36 -1.45 -17.17
C THR A 457 49.76 -2.72 -16.55
N PRO A 458 50.15 -3.92 -17.02
CA PRO A 458 49.66 -5.18 -16.47
C PRO A 458 50.15 -5.37 -15.03
N VAL A 459 49.22 -5.34 -14.07
CA VAL A 459 49.51 -5.62 -12.66
C VAL A 459 49.92 -7.09 -12.50
N GLY A 460 51.00 -7.35 -11.76
CA GLY A 460 51.69 -8.62 -11.63
C GLY A 460 52.96 -8.75 -12.49
N LYS A 461 53.08 -7.95 -13.56
CA LYS A 461 54.29 -7.85 -14.41
C LYS A 461 54.96 -6.48 -14.36
N ALA A 462 54.19 -5.41 -14.54
CA ALA A 462 54.70 -4.03 -14.57
C ALA A 462 54.72 -3.37 -13.18
N VAL A 463 53.71 -3.66 -12.34
CA VAL A 463 53.61 -3.23 -10.94
C VAL A 463 53.00 -4.39 -10.17
N THR A 464 53.48 -4.70 -8.97
CA THR A 464 52.94 -5.80 -8.15
C THR A 464 51.75 -5.34 -7.31
N LEU A 465 50.83 -6.26 -6.98
CA LEU A 465 49.68 -5.93 -6.12
C LEU A 465 50.13 -5.51 -4.71
N GLU A 466 51.25 -6.02 -4.22
CA GLU A 466 51.82 -5.66 -2.91
C GLU A 466 52.34 -4.21 -2.89
N GLU A 467 52.94 -3.73 -3.98
CA GLU A 467 53.32 -2.33 -4.13
C GLU A 467 52.08 -1.43 -4.14
N LEU A 468 51.01 -1.83 -4.84
CA LEU A 468 49.75 -1.08 -4.82
C LEU A 468 49.18 -0.98 -3.40
N ARG A 469 49.22 -2.06 -2.60
CA ARG A 469 48.74 -2.03 -1.20
C ARG A 469 49.56 -1.11 -0.29
N LYS A 470 50.86 -0.94 -0.55
CA LYS A 470 51.72 -0.05 0.25
C LYS A 470 51.50 1.43 -0.05
N HIS A 471 51.08 1.76 -1.28
CA HIS A 471 50.98 3.14 -1.74
C HIS A 471 49.55 3.69 -1.83
N TYR A 472 48.54 2.82 -1.75
CA TYR A 472 47.14 3.18 -1.86
C TYR A 472 46.36 2.74 -0.62
N ALA A 473 45.34 3.52 -0.25
CA ALA A 473 44.55 3.26 0.96
C ALA A 473 43.65 2.02 0.85
N ALA A 474 43.27 1.65 -0.38
CA ALA A 474 42.59 0.41 -0.70
C ALA A 474 42.88 0.01 -2.17
N VAL A 475 42.65 -1.26 -2.49
CA VAL A 475 42.80 -1.79 -3.85
C VAL A 475 41.54 -2.52 -4.30
N PHE A 476 41.05 -2.24 -5.50
CA PHE A 476 39.95 -2.97 -6.13
C PHE A 476 40.42 -3.72 -7.38
N VAL A 477 40.20 -5.03 -7.43
CA VAL A 477 40.60 -5.90 -8.53
C VAL A 477 39.38 -6.24 -9.41
N ALA A 478 39.42 -5.80 -10.67
CA ALA A 478 38.34 -5.92 -11.65
C ALA A 478 38.88 -6.27 -13.05
N ILE A 479 39.73 -7.30 -13.11
CA ILE A 479 40.48 -7.68 -14.32
C ILE A 479 39.64 -8.34 -15.42
N GLY A 480 38.37 -8.62 -15.17
CA GLY A 480 37.48 -9.28 -16.15
C GLY A 480 37.85 -10.73 -16.45
N ALA A 481 37.18 -11.33 -17.44
CA ALA A 481 37.40 -12.71 -17.90
C ALA A 481 37.96 -12.74 -19.33
N HIS A 482 39.27 -12.48 -19.50
CA HIS A 482 39.89 -12.28 -20.81
C HIS A 482 40.40 -13.56 -21.50
N VAL A 483 40.35 -14.71 -20.83
CA VAL A 483 40.87 -16.00 -21.33
C VAL A 483 39.71 -16.89 -21.73
N GLU A 484 39.79 -17.52 -22.89
CA GLU A 484 38.72 -18.39 -23.38
C GLU A 484 38.86 -19.82 -22.85
N ARG A 485 37.72 -20.50 -22.80
CA ARG A 485 37.71 -21.95 -22.58
C ARG A 485 37.98 -22.68 -23.88
N LYS A 486 38.85 -23.69 -23.79
CA LYS A 486 39.12 -24.64 -24.87
C LYS A 486 38.02 -25.71 -24.96
N LEU A 487 37.67 -26.12 -26.18
CA LEU A 487 36.79 -27.24 -26.53
C LEU A 487 37.36 -28.57 -26.06
N ASN A 488 38.69 -28.70 -26.04
CA ASN A 488 39.41 -29.95 -25.76
C ASN A 488 39.04 -31.07 -26.75
N VAL A 489 38.95 -30.72 -28.04
CA VAL A 489 38.75 -31.67 -29.14
C VAL A 489 40.01 -31.75 -30.02
N PRO A 490 40.29 -32.88 -30.69
CA PRO A 490 41.43 -32.95 -31.59
C PRO A 490 41.31 -31.91 -32.72
N GLY A 491 42.42 -31.25 -33.05
CA GLY A 491 42.50 -30.22 -34.09
C GLY A 491 42.21 -28.79 -33.65
N GLU A 492 41.98 -28.53 -32.37
CA GLU A 492 41.69 -27.19 -31.84
C GLU A 492 42.84 -26.17 -32.00
N ASP A 493 44.10 -26.62 -32.06
CA ASP A 493 45.26 -25.74 -32.26
C ASP A 493 45.67 -25.61 -33.76
N LEU A 494 44.78 -25.98 -34.71
CA LEU A 494 45.03 -25.83 -36.15
C LEU A 494 44.97 -24.35 -36.59
N PRO A 495 45.72 -23.94 -37.64
CA PRO A 495 45.58 -22.61 -38.22
C PRO A 495 44.13 -22.31 -38.65
N ASN A 496 43.69 -21.06 -38.46
CA ASN A 496 42.32 -20.57 -38.67
C ASN A 496 41.25 -21.13 -37.70
N VAL A 497 41.65 -21.76 -36.60
CA VAL A 497 40.80 -21.93 -35.42
C VAL A 497 41.09 -20.78 -34.46
N TRP A 498 40.08 -19.97 -34.17
CA TRP A 498 40.20 -18.75 -33.39
C TRP A 498 39.40 -18.86 -32.09
N GLY A 499 39.94 -18.27 -31.04
CA GLY A 499 39.14 -17.83 -29.92
C GLY A 499 38.15 -16.72 -30.30
N GLY A 500 36.93 -16.74 -29.75
CA GLY A 500 35.95 -15.68 -29.97
C GLY A 500 36.36 -14.28 -29.51
N ILE A 501 36.82 -14.13 -28.27
CA ILE A 501 37.42 -12.92 -27.72
C ILE A 501 38.75 -12.59 -28.39
N GLU A 502 39.59 -13.58 -28.72
CA GLU A 502 40.82 -13.34 -29.49
C GLU A 502 40.50 -12.68 -30.84
N PHE A 503 39.56 -13.28 -31.58
CA PHE A 503 39.09 -12.78 -32.86
C PHE A 503 38.50 -11.38 -32.74
N LEU A 504 37.54 -11.17 -31.82
CA LEU A 504 36.89 -9.88 -31.63
C LEU A 504 37.90 -8.81 -31.20
N ARG A 505 38.80 -9.13 -30.27
CA ARG A 505 39.87 -8.22 -29.82
C ARG A 505 40.76 -7.80 -30.98
N LYS A 506 41.19 -8.75 -31.80
CA LYS A 506 42.04 -8.47 -32.96
C LYS A 506 41.32 -7.56 -33.96
N VAL A 507 40.07 -7.87 -34.31
CA VAL A 507 39.28 -7.01 -35.22
C VAL A 507 39.10 -5.60 -34.65
N ASN A 508 38.89 -5.50 -33.33
CA ASN A 508 38.64 -4.22 -32.67
C ASN A 508 39.89 -3.34 -32.51
N LEU A 509 41.09 -3.95 -32.43
CA LEU A 509 42.35 -3.22 -32.29
C LEU A 509 43.08 -3.01 -33.62
N GLU A 510 43.06 -4.01 -34.51
CA GLU A 510 43.86 -4.06 -35.74
C GLU A 510 43.01 -3.90 -37.02
N GLY A 511 41.68 -4.03 -36.93
CA GLY A 511 40.76 -3.96 -38.06
C GLY A 511 40.38 -5.32 -38.66
N PRO A 512 39.44 -5.35 -39.62
CA PRO A 512 38.93 -6.58 -40.21
C PRO A 512 40.01 -7.31 -41.03
N PHE A 513 40.05 -8.64 -40.93
CA PHE A 513 40.94 -9.49 -41.71
C PHE A 513 40.18 -10.69 -42.29
N LYS A 514 40.67 -11.24 -43.41
CA LYS A 514 39.99 -12.32 -44.13
C LYS A 514 40.14 -13.66 -43.40
N LEU A 515 39.02 -14.23 -42.96
CA LEU A 515 38.96 -15.56 -42.31
C LEU A 515 38.81 -16.72 -43.31
N GLY A 516 38.16 -16.48 -44.45
CA GLY A 516 37.73 -17.51 -45.41
C GLY A 516 36.33 -17.20 -45.96
N GLU A 517 35.77 -18.08 -46.78
CA GLU A 517 34.41 -17.90 -47.33
C GLU A 517 33.33 -18.51 -46.43
N ARG A 518 33.62 -19.65 -45.79
CA ARG A 518 32.71 -20.39 -44.89
C ARG A 518 33.27 -20.42 -43.46
N VAL A 519 32.58 -19.77 -42.53
CA VAL A 519 33.00 -19.67 -41.12
C VAL A 519 31.99 -20.35 -40.21
N LEU A 520 32.48 -21.18 -39.28
CA LEU A 520 31.64 -21.77 -38.23
C LEU A 520 31.90 -21.09 -36.89
N VAL A 521 30.85 -20.74 -36.16
CA VAL A 521 30.96 -20.16 -34.81
C VAL A 521 30.34 -21.12 -33.80
N ILE A 522 31.14 -21.64 -32.88
CA ILE A 522 30.71 -22.62 -31.90
C ILE A 522 30.32 -21.90 -30.61
N GLY A 523 29.03 -21.91 -30.26
CA GLY A 523 28.52 -21.23 -29.07
C GLY A 523 27.09 -20.73 -29.25
N GLY A 524 26.49 -20.16 -28.19
CA GLY A 524 25.13 -19.61 -28.25
C GLY A 524 24.89 -18.37 -27.39
N GLY A 525 25.95 -17.81 -26.78
CA GLY A 525 25.87 -16.57 -26.00
C GLY A 525 26.11 -15.32 -26.87
N ASN A 526 26.03 -14.14 -26.25
CA ASN A 526 26.19 -12.86 -26.95
C ASN A 526 27.50 -12.76 -27.76
N SER A 527 28.62 -13.23 -27.21
CA SER A 527 29.90 -13.25 -27.94
C SER A 527 29.89 -14.13 -29.19
N ALA A 528 29.08 -15.19 -29.22
CA ALA A 528 28.92 -16.04 -30.41
C ALA A 528 28.19 -15.28 -31.53
N VAL A 529 27.13 -14.56 -31.16
CA VAL A 529 26.35 -13.73 -32.09
C VAL A 529 27.19 -12.57 -32.61
N ASP A 530 27.92 -11.88 -31.72
CA ASP A 530 28.84 -10.81 -32.09
C ASP A 530 29.96 -11.30 -33.01
N ALA A 531 30.58 -12.45 -32.72
CA ALA A 531 31.60 -13.05 -33.56
C ALA A 531 31.06 -13.43 -34.94
N ALA A 532 29.86 -14.03 -35.01
CA ALA A 532 29.24 -14.42 -36.27
C ALA A 532 28.94 -13.23 -37.18
N ARG A 533 28.32 -12.18 -36.61
CA ARG A 533 28.02 -10.94 -37.33
C ARG A 533 29.29 -10.20 -37.76
N THR A 534 30.33 -10.22 -36.92
CA THR A 534 31.65 -9.66 -37.25
C THR A 534 32.32 -10.44 -38.38
N ALA A 535 32.23 -11.77 -38.39
CA ALA A 535 32.78 -12.60 -39.46
C ALA A 535 32.16 -12.28 -40.84
N LEU A 536 30.85 -12.00 -40.90
CA LEU A 536 30.19 -11.53 -42.13
C LEU A 536 30.80 -10.22 -42.65
N ARG A 537 31.17 -9.31 -41.74
CA ARG A 537 31.77 -8.00 -42.05
C ARG A 537 33.26 -8.08 -42.36
N CYS A 538 33.92 -9.15 -41.92
CA CYS A 538 35.27 -9.53 -42.34
C CYS A 538 35.32 -10.19 -43.73
N GLY A 539 34.18 -10.31 -44.43
CA GLY A 539 34.10 -10.80 -45.80
C GLY A 539 33.69 -12.27 -45.97
N ALA A 540 33.23 -12.95 -44.90
CA ALA A 540 32.69 -14.29 -45.02
C ALA A 540 31.38 -14.29 -45.85
N LYS A 541 31.27 -15.22 -46.80
CA LYS A 541 30.06 -15.40 -47.62
C LYS A 541 28.99 -16.17 -46.85
N GLU A 542 29.40 -17.15 -46.05
CA GLU A 542 28.52 -17.98 -45.24
C GLU A 542 29.05 -18.10 -43.82
N VAL A 543 28.19 -17.81 -42.84
CA VAL A 543 28.49 -17.96 -41.41
C VAL A 543 27.40 -18.80 -40.77
N THR A 544 27.81 -19.85 -40.05
CA THR A 544 26.87 -20.73 -39.33
C THR A 544 27.24 -20.79 -37.84
N ILE A 545 26.28 -20.47 -36.97
CA ILE A 545 26.40 -20.71 -35.54
C ILE A 545 26.03 -22.17 -35.25
N VAL A 546 26.95 -22.90 -34.63
CA VAL A 546 26.77 -24.29 -34.19
C VAL A 546 26.50 -24.30 -32.69
N TYR A 547 25.28 -24.69 -32.31
CA TYR A 547 24.83 -24.68 -30.92
C TYR A 547 24.27 -26.02 -30.47
N ARG A 548 24.73 -26.49 -29.32
CA ARG A 548 24.40 -27.83 -28.78
C ARG A 548 22.98 -27.98 -28.21
N ARG A 549 22.17 -26.91 -28.19
CA ARG A 549 20.77 -26.91 -27.73
C ARG A 549 19.88 -26.23 -28.77
N THR A 550 18.61 -25.94 -28.43
CA THR A 550 17.67 -25.26 -29.33
C THR A 550 17.71 -23.74 -29.14
N ARG A 551 16.97 -23.00 -29.98
CA ARG A 551 16.82 -21.54 -29.89
C ARG A 551 16.36 -21.09 -28.50
N ALA A 552 15.41 -21.79 -27.89
CA ALA A 552 14.83 -21.41 -26.60
C ALA A 552 15.86 -21.41 -25.45
N GLU A 553 16.92 -22.21 -25.55
CA GLU A 553 17.98 -22.25 -24.54
C GLU A 553 19.21 -21.41 -24.89
N MET A 554 19.20 -20.63 -25.98
CA MET A 554 20.31 -19.72 -26.30
C MET A 554 20.42 -18.60 -25.25
N PRO A 555 21.59 -18.38 -24.61
CA PRO A 555 21.76 -17.29 -23.65
C PRO A 555 21.86 -15.88 -24.26
N ALA A 556 22.01 -15.77 -25.59
CA ALA A 556 22.11 -14.47 -26.25
C ALA A 556 20.78 -13.70 -26.21
N ASP A 557 20.85 -12.37 -26.28
CA ASP A 557 19.66 -11.52 -26.37
C ASP A 557 18.83 -11.89 -27.61
N PRO A 558 17.52 -12.18 -27.48
CA PRO A 558 16.66 -12.54 -28.62
C PRO A 558 16.73 -11.56 -29.79
N LYS A 559 16.83 -10.25 -29.52
CA LYS A 559 16.90 -9.21 -30.57
C LYS A 559 18.21 -9.30 -31.36
N GLU A 560 19.29 -9.71 -30.71
CA GLU A 560 20.58 -9.89 -31.37
C GLU A 560 20.62 -11.18 -32.20
N ILE A 561 19.91 -12.23 -31.76
CA ILE A 561 19.72 -13.46 -32.54
C ILE A 561 18.92 -13.14 -33.82
N GLU A 562 17.81 -12.42 -33.69
CA GLU A 562 16.98 -11.97 -34.82
C GLU A 562 17.80 -11.12 -35.80
N ALA A 563 18.55 -10.14 -35.31
CA ALA A 563 19.42 -9.31 -36.15
C ALA A 563 20.50 -10.11 -36.88
N ALA A 564 21.03 -11.17 -36.27
CA ALA A 564 22.00 -12.06 -36.92
C ALA A 564 21.37 -12.86 -38.07
N GLU A 565 20.16 -13.38 -37.86
CA GLU A 565 19.41 -14.11 -38.88
C GLU A 565 19.01 -13.21 -40.06
N GLU A 566 18.55 -11.99 -39.78
CA GLU A 566 18.27 -10.96 -40.79
C GLU A 566 19.49 -10.63 -41.66
N GLU A 567 20.70 -10.67 -41.08
CA GLU A 567 21.96 -10.45 -41.79
C GLU A 567 22.47 -11.68 -42.57
N GLY A 568 21.79 -12.82 -42.43
CA GLY A 568 22.06 -14.07 -43.13
C GLY A 568 22.94 -15.06 -42.36
N VAL A 569 23.09 -14.92 -41.04
CA VAL A 569 23.75 -15.94 -40.20
C VAL A 569 22.84 -17.16 -40.09
N LYS A 570 23.37 -18.34 -40.43
CA LYS A 570 22.65 -19.61 -40.29
C LYS A 570 22.76 -20.14 -38.86
N MET A 571 21.69 -20.76 -38.36
CA MET A 571 21.66 -21.39 -37.04
C MET A 571 21.58 -22.91 -37.19
N LEU A 572 22.58 -23.62 -36.66
CA LEU A 572 22.59 -25.07 -36.57
C LEU A 572 22.44 -25.49 -35.10
N PHE A 573 21.19 -25.81 -34.75
CA PHE A 573 20.83 -26.28 -33.41
C PHE A 573 21.10 -27.77 -33.24
N LEU A 574 21.16 -28.20 -31.98
CA LEU A 574 21.34 -29.59 -31.59
C LEU A 574 22.57 -30.24 -32.24
N ALA A 575 23.66 -29.48 -32.31
CA ALA A 575 24.94 -29.95 -32.84
C ALA A 575 26.08 -29.59 -31.89
N ALA A 576 26.95 -30.56 -31.59
CA ALA A 576 28.15 -30.34 -30.78
C ALA A 576 29.41 -30.78 -31.54
N PRO A 577 30.52 -30.03 -31.43
CA PRO A 577 31.78 -30.38 -32.10
C PRO A 577 32.38 -31.65 -31.49
N LYS A 578 32.89 -32.55 -32.35
CA LYS A 578 33.59 -33.79 -31.99
C LYS A 578 35.08 -33.72 -32.33
N THR A 579 35.39 -33.32 -33.57
CA THR A 579 36.77 -33.26 -34.09
C THR A 579 36.90 -32.12 -35.10
N ILE A 580 37.99 -31.37 -35.07
CA ILE A 580 38.34 -30.37 -36.09
C ILE A 580 39.32 -31.00 -37.08
N LEU A 581 38.96 -31.02 -38.36
CA LEU A 581 39.76 -31.64 -39.42
C LEU A 581 40.56 -30.58 -40.18
N GLY A 582 41.81 -30.92 -40.50
CA GLY A 582 42.73 -30.07 -41.25
C GLY A 582 44.18 -30.51 -41.06
N ASN A 583 45.11 -29.71 -41.55
CA ASN A 583 46.54 -29.91 -41.31
C ASN A 583 47.25 -28.55 -41.13
N LYS A 584 48.53 -28.58 -40.74
CA LYS A 584 49.29 -27.37 -40.43
C LYS A 584 49.62 -26.49 -41.65
N GLU A 585 49.52 -27.05 -42.86
CA GLU A 585 49.83 -26.34 -44.12
C GLU A 585 48.59 -25.68 -44.73
N THR A 586 47.43 -26.33 -44.69
CA THR A 586 46.17 -25.84 -45.27
C THR A 586 45.22 -25.20 -44.26
N GLY A 587 45.49 -25.33 -42.95
CA GLY A 587 44.57 -24.91 -41.89
C GLY A 587 43.36 -25.86 -41.75
N VAL A 588 42.34 -25.40 -41.01
CA VAL A 588 41.07 -26.11 -40.86
C VAL A 588 40.33 -26.24 -42.20
N THR A 589 39.73 -27.41 -42.46
CA THR A 589 38.96 -27.69 -43.68
C THR A 589 37.52 -28.15 -43.41
N ALA A 590 37.26 -28.71 -42.22
CA ALA A 590 35.92 -29.11 -41.80
C ALA A 590 35.80 -29.29 -40.27
N LEU A 591 34.57 -29.22 -39.76
CA LEU A 591 34.21 -29.58 -38.40
C LEU A 591 33.34 -30.85 -38.41
N GLU A 592 33.80 -31.90 -37.72
CA GLU A 592 32.98 -33.08 -37.43
C GLU A 592 32.09 -32.77 -36.21
N CYS A 593 30.78 -32.89 -36.38
CA CYS A 593 29.79 -32.67 -35.32
C CYS A 593 29.03 -33.95 -34.99
N LEU A 594 28.52 -34.03 -33.76
CA LEU A 594 27.52 -34.99 -33.31
C LEU A 594 26.16 -34.32 -33.22
N LYS A 595 25.08 -35.03 -33.59
CA LYS A 595 23.72 -34.58 -33.27
C LYS A 595 23.48 -34.73 -31.78
N MET A 596 22.79 -33.75 -31.22
CA MET A 596 22.42 -33.68 -29.82
C MET A 596 20.92 -33.88 -29.66
N LYS A 597 20.50 -34.34 -28.48
CA LYS A 597 19.12 -34.25 -28.00
C LYS A 597 19.10 -33.54 -26.64
N LEU A 598 17.96 -32.97 -26.28
CA LEU A 598 17.78 -32.41 -24.95
C LEU A 598 17.45 -33.53 -23.96
N GLY A 599 18.32 -33.72 -22.97
CA GLY A 599 18.13 -34.59 -21.83
C GLY A 599 17.51 -33.87 -20.63
N VAL A 600 17.59 -34.49 -19.46
CA VAL A 600 17.06 -33.93 -18.21
C VAL A 600 17.74 -32.59 -17.90
N PRO A 601 17.01 -31.58 -17.40
CA PRO A 601 17.61 -30.34 -16.91
C PRO A 601 18.77 -30.56 -15.93
N ASP A 602 19.85 -29.81 -16.13
CA ASP A 602 20.99 -29.77 -15.20
C ASP A 602 20.66 -28.92 -13.95
N ALA A 603 21.63 -28.77 -13.04
CA ALA A 603 21.47 -27.98 -11.81
C ALA A 603 21.13 -26.48 -12.05
N SER A 604 21.29 -25.97 -13.27
CA SER A 604 20.88 -24.62 -13.66
C SER A 604 19.43 -24.56 -14.18
N GLY A 605 18.72 -25.71 -14.20
CA GLY A 605 17.37 -25.83 -14.76
C GLY A 605 17.33 -25.91 -16.28
N ARG A 606 18.50 -25.93 -16.95
CA ARG A 606 18.59 -25.99 -18.42
C ARG A 606 18.73 -27.43 -18.89
N PRO A 607 17.98 -27.89 -19.90
CA PRO A 607 18.13 -29.24 -20.46
C PRO A 607 19.59 -29.57 -20.79
N ALA A 608 20.10 -30.69 -20.28
CA ALA A 608 21.45 -31.15 -20.58
C ALA A 608 21.54 -31.59 -22.06
N PRO A 609 22.53 -31.14 -22.83
CA PRO A 609 22.69 -31.61 -24.20
C PRO A 609 23.34 -33.00 -24.19
N GLU A 610 22.63 -34.01 -24.67
CA GLU A 610 23.11 -35.40 -24.74
C GLU A 610 23.48 -35.76 -26.18
N PRO A 611 24.67 -36.36 -26.43
CA PRO A 611 25.05 -36.80 -27.76
C PRO A 611 24.19 -37.99 -28.21
N ILE A 612 23.85 -38.03 -29.49
CA ILE A 612 23.24 -39.20 -30.15
C ILE A 612 24.39 -40.03 -30.74
N PRO A 613 24.70 -41.23 -30.22
CA PRO A 613 25.79 -42.04 -30.74
C PRO A 613 25.56 -42.42 -32.22
N GLY A 614 26.62 -42.44 -33.04
CA GLY A 614 26.54 -42.81 -34.46
C GLY A 614 25.90 -41.76 -35.37
N SER A 615 25.75 -40.52 -34.90
CA SER A 615 25.10 -39.42 -35.63
C SER A 615 26.07 -38.39 -36.19
N GLU A 616 27.34 -38.77 -36.38
CA GLU A 616 28.40 -37.91 -36.88
C GLU A 616 28.08 -37.34 -38.27
N PHE A 617 28.35 -36.06 -38.47
CA PHE A 617 28.26 -35.40 -39.76
C PHE A 617 29.31 -34.30 -39.91
N MET A 618 29.66 -34.00 -41.16
CA MET A 618 30.73 -33.07 -41.49
C MET A 618 30.18 -31.72 -41.97
N LEU A 619 30.77 -30.64 -41.45
CA LEU A 619 30.52 -29.27 -41.91
C LEU A 619 31.81 -28.70 -42.53
N PRO A 620 31.86 -28.49 -43.85
CA PRO A 620 33.05 -27.91 -44.48
C PRO A 620 33.19 -26.43 -44.11
N CYS A 621 34.40 -25.99 -43.76
CA CYS A 621 34.68 -24.63 -43.33
C CYS A 621 36.13 -24.23 -43.56
N ASP A 622 36.37 -22.94 -43.68
CA ASP A 622 37.69 -22.35 -43.90
C ASP A 622 38.24 -21.71 -42.60
N ALA A 623 37.36 -21.45 -41.63
CA ALA A 623 37.69 -20.99 -40.29
C ALA A 623 36.64 -21.43 -39.25
N ILE A 624 37.09 -21.56 -38.00
CA ILE A 624 36.23 -21.85 -36.83
C ILE A 624 36.49 -20.79 -35.76
N ILE A 625 35.43 -20.29 -35.14
CA ILE A 625 35.51 -19.37 -33.99
C ILE A 625 34.84 -20.02 -32.77
N VAL A 626 35.58 -20.16 -31.68
CA VAL A 626 35.15 -20.86 -30.47
C VAL A 626 34.69 -19.87 -29.39
N THR A 627 33.41 -19.94 -29.00
CA THR A 627 32.75 -19.02 -28.06
C THR A 627 31.97 -19.76 -26.96
N ILE A 628 32.65 -20.66 -26.24
CA ILE A 628 32.03 -21.56 -25.25
C ILE A 628 32.20 -21.11 -23.78
N GLY A 629 32.64 -19.87 -23.57
CA GLY A 629 32.82 -19.26 -22.25
C GLY A 629 34.22 -18.72 -22.03
N GLN A 630 34.37 -17.91 -20.98
CA GLN A 630 35.62 -17.26 -20.61
C GLN A 630 35.92 -17.47 -19.13
N VAL A 631 37.17 -17.27 -18.74
CA VAL A 631 37.69 -17.32 -17.38
C VAL A 631 38.66 -16.15 -17.14
N PRO A 632 38.79 -15.67 -15.90
CA PRO A 632 39.80 -14.65 -15.55
C PRO A 632 41.21 -15.24 -15.55
N ASP A 633 42.20 -14.43 -15.97
CA ASP A 633 43.61 -14.78 -15.85
C ASP A 633 44.13 -14.45 -14.45
N LEU A 634 43.76 -15.24 -13.46
CA LEU A 634 44.16 -14.98 -12.07
C LEU A 634 45.69 -15.10 -11.86
N LYS A 635 46.37 -15.90 -12.68
CA LYS A 635 47.83 -16.09 -12.62
C LYS A 635 48.59 -14.84 -13.05
N SER A 636 47.99 -13.99 -13.89
CA SER A 636 48.60 -12.74 -14.34
C SER A 636 48.96 -11.77 -13.21
N LEU A 637 48.28 -11.85 -12.06
CA LEU A 637 48.52 -11.02 -10.89
C LEU A 637 49.69 -11.51 -10.00
N GLY A 638 50.30 -12.66 -10.34
CA GLY A 638 51.49 -13.25 -9.71
C GLY A 638 51.18 -14.31 -8.64
N ASP A 639 52.02 -15.35 -8.54
CA ASP A 639 51.83 -16.54 -7.68
C ASP A 639 51.96 -16.29 -6.14
N LYS A 640 52.21 -15.04 -5.70
CA LYS A 640 52.78 -14.75 -4.35
C LYS A 640 51.89 -13.98 -3.35
N LEU A 641 50.60 -13.76 -3.60
CA LEU A 641 49.75 -12.95 -2.70
C LEU A 641 48.75 -13.74 -1.83
N GLY A 642 48.52 -15.02 -2.10
CA GLY A 642 47.60 -15.83 -1.29
C GLY A 642 46.13 -15.42 -1.40
N LEU A 643 45.70 -14.77 -2.50
CA LEU A 643 44.29 -14.51 -2.78
C LEU A 643 43.55 -15.84 -3.00
N GLU A 644 42.48 -16.07 -2.24
CA GLU A 644 41.71 -17.31 -2.37
C GLU A 644 40.90 -17.34 -3.67
N THR A 645 40.85 -18.50 -4.31
CA THR A 645 40.07 -18.75 -5.53
C THR A 645 39.01 -19.81 -5.30
N THR A 646 37.88 -19.69 -5.99
CA THR A 646 36.85 -20.72 -6.01
C THR A 646 37.28 -21.91 -6.88
N LYS A 647 36.57 -23.05 -6.75
CA LYS A 647 36.76 -24.22 -7.62
C LYS A 647 36.51 -23.96 -9.11
N TRP A 648 35.89 -22.82 -9.45
CA TRP A 648 35.55 -22.43 -10.81
C TRP A 648 36.58 -21.51 -11.47
N GLY A 649 37.69 -21.22 -10.77
CA GLY A 649 38.75 -20.35 -11.27
C GLY A 649 38.36 -18.87 -11.24
N THR A 650 37.62 -18.44 -10.23
CA THR A 650 37.31 -17.02 -9.93
C THR A 650 37.78 -16.64 -8.53
N PHE A 651 37.88 -15.35 -8.21
CA PHE A 651 38.22 -14.90 -6.85
C PHE A 651 37.11 -15.24 -5.85
N LYS A 652 37.52 -15.70 -4.66
CA LYS A 652 36.62 -15.85 -3.51
C LYS A 652 36.61 -14.55 -2.71
N VAL A 653 35.42 -13.99 -2.54
CA VAL A 653 35.17 -12.75 -1.79
C VAL A 653 33.97 -12.93 -0.88
N ASP A 654 33.82 -12.06 0.10
CA ASP A 654 32.56 -11.92 0.83
C ASP A 654 31.46 -11.37 -0.10
N GLU A 655 30.30 -12.03 -0.11
CA GLU A 655 29.23 -11.73 -1.08
C GLU A 655 28.63 -10.33 -0.90
N VAL A 656 28.68 -9.75 0.31
CA VAL A 656 28.07 -8.45 0.65
C VAL A 656 29.07 -7.31 0.55
N THR A 657 30.31 -7.52 0.94
CA THR A 657 31.34 -6.47 1.00
C THR A 657 32.28 -6.52 -0.19
N LEU A 658 32.36 -7.63 -0.90
CA LEU A 658 33.33 -7.89 -1.96
C LEU A 658 34.79 -7.85 -1.48
N GLU A 659 35.02 -7.87 -0.16
CA GLU A 659 36.36 -7.97 0.42
C GLU A 659 36.91 -9.37 0.17
N THR A 660 38.18 -9.44 -0.20
CA THR A 660 38.90 -10.70 -0.35
C THR A 660 39.34 -11.23 1.02
N ASN A 661 40.11 -12.32 1.05
CA ASN A 661 40.77 -12.78 2.28
C ASN A 661 41.88 -11.82 2.78
N ILE A 662 42.19 -10.76 2.03
CA ILE A 662 43.19 -9.75 2.37
C ILE A 662 42.46 -8.44 2.72
N PRO A 663 42.57 -7.93 3.96
CA PRO A 663 41.92 -6.69 4.37
C PRO A 663 42.33 -5.49 3.51
N GLY A 664 41.34 -4.69 3.11
CA GLY A 664 41.55 -3.51 2.24
C GLY A 664 41.76 -3.84 0.76
N VAL A 665 41.67 -5.13 0.37
CA VAL A 665 41.67 -5.58 -1.02
C VAL A 665 40.29 -6.16 -1.36
N PHE A 666 39.65 -5.57 -2.35
CA PHE A 666 38.32 -5.93 -2.83
C PHE A 666 38.41 -6.47 -4.26
N ALA A 667 37.51 -7.36 -4.66
CA ALA A 667 37.44 -7.84 -6.04
C ALA A 667 35.99 -7.92 -6.53
N GLY A 668 35.76 -7.64 -7.82
CA GLY A 668 34.40 -7.59 -8.37
C GLY A 668 34.34 -7.60 -9.90
N GLY A 669 33.15 -7.86 -10.44
CA GLY A 669 32.94 -8.11 -11.87
C GLY A 669 33.30 -9.54 -12.26
N ASP A 670 33.59 -9.75 -13.55
CA ASP A 670 33.70 -11.11 -14.11
C ASP A 670 34.82 -11.96 -13.49
N CYS A 671 35.81 -11.35 -12.84
CA CYS A 671 36.84 -12.09 -12.12
C CYS A 671 36.36 -12.74 -10.82
N VAL A 672 35.17 -12.37 -10.34
CA VAL A 672 34.49 -12.99 -9.18
C VAL A 672 33.31 -13.85 -9.64
N THR A 673 32.44 -13.30 -10.49
CA THR A 673 31.18 -13.95 -10.90
C THR A 673 31.34 -14.89 -12.10
N GLY A 674 32.43 -14.77 -12.85
CA GLY A 674 32.49 -15.26 -14.24
C GLY A 674 31.86 -14.26 -15.22
N PRO A 675 31.93 -14.52 -16.53
CA PRO A 675 31.46 -13.60 -17.56
C PRO A 675 30.00 -13.23 -17.38
N ASP A 676 29.70 -11.94 -17.30
CA ASP A 676 28.37 -11.40 -17.07
C ASP A 676 28.11 -10.15 -17.94
N VAL A 677 26.94 -9.55 -17.78
CA VAL A 677 26.48 -8.38 -18.53
C VAL A 677 27.02 -7.08 -17.94
N VAL A 678 27.14 -6.04 -18.79
CA VAL A 678 27.75 -4.74 -18.45
C VAL A 678 27.20 -4.15 -17.14
N VAL A 679 25.87 -4.15 -16.95
CA VAL A 679 25.24 -3.52 -15.78
C VAL A 679 25.51 -4.25 -14.47
N ASN A 680 25.71 -5.57 -14.50
CA ASN A 680 26.06 -6.36 -13.32
C ASN A 680 27.53 -6.14 -12.93
N ALA A 681 28.42 -6.04 -13.91
CA ALA A 681 29.81 -5.64 -13.65
C ALA A 681 29.87 -4.23 -13.04
N MET A 682 29.11 -3.27 -13.56
CA MET A 682 29.01 -1.93 -12.95
C MET A 682 28.47 -2.00 -11.51
N TYR A 683 27.47 -2.84 -11.24
CA TYR A 683 26.95 -3.03 -9.89
C TYR A 683 28.02 -3.53 -8.92
N ALA A 684 28.87 -4.49 -9.32
CA ALA A 684 30.01 -4.92 -8.50
C ALA A 684 30.97 -3.75 -8.19
N GLY A 685 31.22 -2.88 -9.17
CA GLY A 685 32.01 -1.67 -8.97
C GLY A 685 31.39 -0.69 -7.98
N LYS A 686 30.08 -0.42 -8.10
CA LYS A 686 29.33 0.44 -7.17
C LYS A 686 29.34 -0.13 -5.75
N LYS A 687 29.12 -1.43 -5.62
CA LYS A 687 29.13 -2.16 -4.35
C LYS A 687 30.50 -2.10 -3.67
N ALA A 688 31.58 -2.30 -4.43
CA ALA A 688 32.95 -2.20 -3.94
C ALA A 688 33.30 -0.78 -3.50
N ALA A 689 32.89 0.26 -4.23
CA ALA A 689 33.11 1.65 -3.83
C ALA A 689 32.46 1.99 -2.48
N ILE A 690 31.24 1.49 -2.24
CA ILE A 690 30.56 1.63 -0.94
C ILE A 690 31.36 0.91 0.16
N SER A 691 31.85 -0.31 -0.10
CA SER A 691 32.65 -1.06 0.87
C SER A 691 33.96 -0.37 1.20
N ILE A 692 34.70 0.10 0.18
CA ILE A 692 35.96 0.82 0.33
C ILE A 692 35.75 2.08 1.16
N ASP A 693 34.72 2.87 0.85
CA ASP A 693 34.41 4.06 1.63
C ASP A 693 34.09 3.72 3.10
N ARG A 694 33.26 2.70 3.36
CA ARG A 694 32.96 2.28 4.74
C ARG A 694 34.18 1.74 5.47
N TYR A 695 35.01 0.95 4.79
CA TYR A 695 36.29 0.45 5.31
C TYR A 695 37.21 1.59 5.75
N LEU A 696 37.42 2.59 4.89
CA LEU A 696 38.29 3.74 5.18
C LEU A 696 37.75 4.63 6.30
N ASN A 697 36.42 4.72 6.43
CA ASN A 697 35.79 5.46 7.53
C ASN A 697 35.54 4.61 8.79
N LYS A 698 36.03 3.36 8.84
CA LYS A 698 35.85 2.42 9.96
C LYS A 698 34.38 2.17 10.34
N LEU A 699 33.50 2.16 9.34
CA LEU A 699 32.08 1.85 9.47
C LEU A 699 31.82 0.38 9.15
N ASP A 700 30.74 -0.18 9.70
CA ASP A 700 30.30 -1.53 9.34
C ASP A 700 29.91 -1.59 7.85
N MET A 701 30.59 -2.44 7.09
CA MET A 701 30.38 -2.62 5.66
C MET A 701 29.07 -3.33 5.30
N ARG A 702 28.39 -3.98 6.26
CA ARG A 702 27.18 -4.78 6.05
C ARG A 702 25.87 -4.04 6.27
N VAL A 703 25.87 -2.93 7.00
CA VAL A 703 24.63 -2.21 7.37
C VAL A 703 23.99 -1.52 6.16
N GLY A 704 22.66 -1.64 6.04
CA GLY A 704 21.86 -0.93 5.03
C GLY A 704 22.08 -1.44 3.62
N ARG A 705 22.16 -2.76 3.47
CA ARG A 705 22.49 -3.47 2.21
C ARG A 705 21.30 -4.24 1.63
N GLU A 706 20.11 -4.15 2.24
CA GLU A 706 18.95 -5.02 1.96
C GLU A 706 18.32 -4.76 0.59
N LEU A 707 18.50 -3.55 0.04
CA LEU A 707 17.97 -3.13 -1.26
C LEU A 707 19.09 -2.90 -2.30
N GLU A 708 20.24 -3.52 -2.14
CA GLU A 708 21.29 -3.49 -3.16
C GLU A 708 21.03 -4.49 -4.29
N GLY A 709 21.24 -4.04 -5.53
CA GLY A 709 20.94 -4.85 -6.71
C GLY A 709 19.44 -5.07 -6.93
N PRO A 710 19.07 -6.00 -7.82
CA PRO A 710 17.69 -6.17 -8.22
C PRO A 710 16.77 -6.67 -7.09
N PHE A 711 15.62 -6.03 -6.90
CA PHE A 711 14.58 -6.49 -5.95
C PHE A 711 13.16 -6.28 -6.50
N LYS A 712 12.17 -6.95 -5.89
CA LYS A 712 10.75 -6.80 -6.26
C LYS A 712 10.08 -5.71 -5.41
N PRO A 713 9.42 -4.72 -6.03
CA PRO A 713 8.61 -3.76 -5.30
C PRO A 713 7.48 -4.43 -4.50
N THR A 714 7.07 -3.81 -3.39
CA THR A 714 6.05 -4.33 -2.46
C THR A 714 4.62 -3.92 -2.83
N TYR A 715 4.43 -3.16 -3.92
CA TYR A 715 3.15 -2.61 -4.34
C TYR A 715 2.76 -3.07 -5.75
N THR A 716 1.46 -3.01 -6.04
CA THR A 716 0.90 -3.31 -7.37
C THR A 716 0.40 -2.04 -8.02
N VAL A 717 0.59 -1.92 -9.33
CA VAL A 717 0.05 -0.81 -10.14
C VAL A 717 -1.26 -1.28 -10.76
N ASP A 718 -2.32 -0.51 -10.55
CA ASP A 718 -3.59 -0.73 -11.25
C ASP A 718 -3.43 -0.37 -12.73
N THR A 719 -3.66 -1.36 -13.60
CA THR A 719 -3.57 -1.24 -15.06
C THR A 719 -4.94 -1.21 -15.73
N SER A 720 -6.03 -1.17 -14.95
CA SER A 720 -7.38 -1.09 -15.49
C SER A 720 -7.57 0.22 -16.29
N GLY A 721 -8.18 0.10 -17.48
CA GLY A 721 -8.40 1.24 -18.38
C GLY A 721 -7.18 1.75 -19.15
N VAL A 722 -6.00 1.13 -19.00
CA VAL A 722 -4.82 1.47 -19.82
C VAL A 722 -5.03 1.05 -21.27
N THR A 723 -4.86 1.98 -22.21
CA THR A 723 -4.95 1.70 -23.65
C THR A 723 -3.75 0.92 -24.14
N MET A 724 -3.99 -0.22 -24.81
CA MET A 724 -2.93 -1.04 -25.43
C MET A 724 -2.29 -0.34 -26.63
N GLN A 725 -0.97 -0.35 -26.71
CA GLN A 725 -0.15 0.26 -27.76
C GLN A 725 1.13 -0.55 -27.98
N SER A 726 1.53 -0.75 -29.24
CA SER A 726 2.82 -1.38 -29.57
C SER A 726 4.01 -0.50 -29.20
N GLN A 727 5.14 -1.11 -28.88
CA GLN A 727 6.43 -0.45 -28.69
C GLN A 727 6.89 0.16 -30.02
N ILE A 728 7.46 1.37 -29.96
CA ILE A 728 8.07 1.98 -31.14
C ILE A 728 9.40 1.27 -31.44
N PRO A 729 9.59 0.61 -32.59
CA PRO A 729 10.82 -0.11 -32.88
C PRO A 729 12.00 0.85 -33.04
N MET A 730 13.20 0.42 -32.64
CA MET A 730 14.44 1.19 -32.81
C MET A 730 14.78 1.28 -34.30
N PRO A 731 14.91 2.50 -34.87
CA PRO A 731 15.37 2.66 -36.24
C PRO A 731 16.73 2.00 -36.48
N ALA A 732 16.87 1.34 -37.63
CA ALA A 732 18.09 0.66 -38.03
C ALA A 732 18.42 0.96 -39.50
N ILE A 733 19.70 0.88 -39.85
CA ILE A 733 20.14 1.04 -41.24
C ILE A 733 19.62 -0.12 -42.12
N GLU A 734 19.48 0.18 -43.40
CA GLU A 734 19.15 -0.76 -44.49
C GLU A 734 20.00 -2.04 -44.40
N LEU A 735 19.37 -3.21 -44.60
CA LEU A 735 20.04 -4.53 -44.52
C LEU A 735 21.30 -4.61 -45.39
N ALA A 736 21.27 -4.03 -46.59
CA ALA A 736 22.42 -4.00 -47.50
C ALA A 736 23.65 -3.31 -46.90
N ARG A 737 23.45 -2.31 -46.01
CA ARG A 737 24.53 -1.56 -45.34
C ARG A 737 25.03 -2.24 -44.07
N ARG A 738 24.29 -3.20 -43.51
CA ARG A 738 24.72 -3.97 -42.31
C ARG A 738 25.92 -4.88 -42.56
N ARG A 739 26.42 -4.99 -43.79
CA ARG A 739 27.70 -5.66 -44.12
C ARG A 739 28.94 -4.82 -43.80
N THR A 740 28.75 -3.57 -43.39
CA THR A 740 29.84 -2.66 -42.96
C THR A 740 29.96 -2.63 -41.43
N PHE A 741 30.93 -1.89 -40.91
CA PHE A 741 31.07 -1.59 -39.48
C PHE A 741 30.30 -0.34 -39.04
N ASP A 742 29.43 0.21 -39.90
CA ASP A 742 28.51 1.29 -39.54
C ASP A 742 27.63 0.86 -38.36
N GLU A 743 27.30 1.80 -37.47
CA GLU A 743 26.40 1.53 -36.35
C GLU A 743 25.02 1.10 -36.88
N VAL A 744 24.53 -0.08 -36.46
CA VAL A 744 23.32 -0.67 -37.05
C VAL A 744 22.07 0.10 -36.66
N HIS A 745 21.96 0.51 -35.40
CA HIS A 745 20.83 1.28 -34.90
C HIS A 745 21.15 2.77 -34.94
N THR A 746 20.20 3.61 -35.38
CA THR A 746 20.42 5.05 -35.56
C THR A 746 19.83 5.92 -34.44
N GLY A 747 19.13 5.32 -33.47
CA GLY A 747 18.45 6.05 -32.39
C GLY A 747 17.06 6.56 -32.80
N TYR A 748 16.33 7.10 -31.83
CA TYR A 748 15.00 7.69 -32.06
C TYR A 748 15.09 9.14 -32.54
N THR A 749 14.10 9.58 -33.31
CA THR A 749 13.79 11.02 -33.41
C THR A 749 13.17 11.52 -32.11
N GLN A 750 13.09 12.85 -31.95
CA GLN A 750 12.45 13.46 -30.79
C GLN A 750 10.98 13.04 -30.65
N GLU A 751 10.24 12.99 -31.75
CA GLU A 751 8.83 12.61 -31.78
C GLU A 751 8.64 11.15 -31.37
N GLN A 752 9.49 10.25 -31.89
CA GLN A 752 9.48 8.83 -31.52
C GLN A 752 9.81 8.64 -30.04
N ALA A 753 10.82 9.33 -29.52
CA ALA A 753 11.20 9.22 -28.11
C ALA A 753 10.10 9.73 -27.18
N VAL A 754 9.47 10.87 -27.50
CA VAL A 754 8.34 11.41 -26.72
C VAL A 754 7.15 10.46 -26.77
N ALA A 755 6.81 9.91 -27.94
CA ALA A 755 5.69 8.99 -28.10
C ALA A 755 5.91 7.68 -27.32
N GLU A 756 7.10 7.10 -27.39
CA GLU A 756 7.46 5.90 -26.62
C GLU A 756 7.47 6.20 -25.12
N ALA A 757 8.00 7.35 -24.69
CA ALA A 757 8.04 7.74 -23.28
C ALA A 757 6.65 7.96 -22.67
N LYS A 758 5.68 8.49 -23.44
CA LYS A 758 4.28 8.68 -23.01
C LYS A 758 3.54 7.37 -22.72
N ARG A 759 4.09 6.21 -23.10
CA ARG A 759 3.55 4.89 -22.74
C ARG A 759 3.83 4.50 -21.28
N CYS A 760 4.68 5.25 -20.57
CA CYS A 760 5.03 4.98 -19.18
C CYS A 760 3.79 5.04 -18.27
N LEU A 761 3.72 4.12 -17.30
CA LEU A 761 2.61 4.02 -16.35
C LEU A 761 2.85 4.79 -15.03
N ASP A 762 3.94 5.55 -14.93
CA ASP A 762 4.35 6.28 -13.72
C ASP A 762 4.19 5.43 -12.43
N CYS A 763 4.76 4.22 -12.44
CA CYS A 763 4.49 3.16 -11.45
C CYS A 763 4.67 3.63 -9.99
N ALA A 764 5.65 4.50 -9.72
CA ALA A 764 5.93 5.03 -8.38
C ALA A 764 5.17 6.33 -8.04
N ILE A 765 4.33 6.85 -8.95
CA ILE A 765 3.76 8.20 -8.98
C ILE A 765 4.88 9.25 -9.11
N CYS A 766 5.55 9.60 -8.00
CA CYS A 766 6.72 10.48 -8.06
C CYS A 766 7.85 9.82 -8.86
N CYS A 767 8.34 10.51 -9.88
CA CYS A 767 9.42 10.03 -10.75
C CYS A 767 10.83 10.36 -10.22
N ASP A 768 10.96 10.93 -9.00
CA ASP A 768 12.25 11.31 -8.37
C ASP A 768 13.21 12.11 -9.30
N CYS A 769 12.64 13.03 -10.10
CA CYS A 769 13.41 13.96 -10.93
C CYS A 769 14.07 15.10 -10.15
N ARG A 770 13.69 15.29 -8.88
CA ARG A 770 14.20 16.32 -7.95
C ARG A 770 14.03 17.79 -8.38
N LEU A 771 13.31 18.08 -9.47
CA LEU A 771 13.01 19.46 -9.88
C LEU A 771 12.28 20.27 -8.81
N CYS A 772 11.40 19.63 -8.03
CA CYS A 772 10.72 20.33 -6.94
C CYS A 772 11.70 20.75 -5.83
N SER A 773 12.77 19.98 -5.58
CA SER A 773 13.80 20.31 -4.60
C SER A 773 14.68 21.46 -5.07
N THR A 774 14.97 21.56 -6.37
CA THR A 774 15.82 22.65 -6.91
C THR A 774 15.16 24.02 -6.82
N VAL A 775 13.82 24.09 -6.94
CA VAL A 775 13.07 25.35 -6.81
C VAL A 775 12.61 25.66 -5.38
N CYS A 776 12.86 24.77 -4.42
CA CYS A 776 12.45 24.96 -3.03
C CYS A 776 13.47 25.80 -2.27
N GLU A 777 13.29 27.12 -2.25
CA GLU A 777 14.18 28.06 -1.55
C GLU A 777 14.29 27.77 -0.04
N ALA A 778 13.17 27.38 0.59
CA ALA A 778 13.12 27.02 2.00
C ALA A 778 13.82 25.68 2.33
N LYS A 779 14.22 24.90 1.31
CA LYS A 779 14.86 23.58 1.45
C LYS A 779 14.04 22.59 2.31
N ALA A 780 12.71 22.66 2.20
CA ALA A 780 11.80 21.83 2.98
C ALA A 780 11.68 20.39 2.46
N ILE A 781 12.05 20.11 1.20
CA ILE A 781 11.87 18.78 0.59
C ILE A 781 13.01 17.83 1.02
N ASP A 782 12.63 16.68 1.58
CA ASP A 782 13.53 15.62 2.03
C ASP A 782 13.06 14.25 1.51
N TYR A 783 13.78 13.72 0.52
CA TYR A 783 13.48 12.43 -0.10
C TYR A 783 13.87 11.21 0.76
N GLU A 784 14.69 11.42 1.79
CA GLU A 784 15.15 10.38 2.71
C GLU A 784 14.27 10.31 3.97
N MET A 785 13.24 11.18 4.08
CA MET A 785 12.26 11.16 5.15
C MET A 785 11.60 9.78 5.26
N LYS A 786 11.59 9.23 6.48
CA LYS A 786 10.98 7.94 6.81
C LYS A 786 9.72 8.14 7.63
N ASP A 787 8.84 7.15 7.57
CA ASP A 787 7.70 7.06 8.48
C ASP A 787 8.20 7.08 9.94
N GLN A 788 7.47 7.78 10.80
CA GLN A 788 7.76 7.88 12.22
C GLN A 788 6.65 7.18 13.02
N ILE A 789 7.05 6.41 14.03
CA ILE A 789 6.10 5.83 14.98
C ILE A 789 6.13 6.66 16.26
N GLN A 790 4.96 7.14 16.66
CA GLN A 790 4.73 7.84 17.92
C GLN A 790 3.85 6.97 18.82
N GLU A 791 4.27 6.77 20.06
CA GLU A 791 3.47 6.09 21.08
C GLU A 791 2.88 7.13 22.04
N ILE A 792 1.56 7.06 22.27
CA ILE A 792 0.84 7.94 23.20
C ILE A 792 0.00 7.12 24.18
N VAL A 793 -0.31 7.71 25.33
CA VAL A 793 -1.26 7.17 26.31
C VAL A 793 -2.46 8.09 26.41
N VAL A 794 -3.67 7.52 26.30
CA VAL A 794 -4.95 8.24 26.33
C VAL A 794 -5.98 7.48 27.16
N GLY A 795 -6.91 8.19 27.80
CA GLY A 795 -7.98 7.55 28.58
C GLY A 795 -9.28 7.34 27.80
N SER A 796 -9.46 8.12 26.73
CA SER A 796 -10.64 8.07 25.86
C SER A 796 -10.27 8.26 24.39
N ILE A 797 -11.06 7.66 23.52
CA ILE A 797 -10.89 7.69 22.06
C ILE A 797 -12.23 8.06 21.42
N ILE A 798 -12.24 8.99 20.47
CA ILE A 798 -13.41 9.29 19.63
C ILE A 798 -13.10 8.90 18.18
N LEU A 799 -13.90 8.02 17.60
CA LEU A 799 -13.83 7.65 16.20
C LEU A 799 -14.76 8.53 15.38
N ALA A 800 -14.19 9.23 14.39
CA ALA A 800 -14.84 10.21 13.54
C ALA A 800 -14.42 10.05 12.06
N THR A 801 -14.28 8.80 11.60
CA THR A 801 -13.69 8.44 10.30
C THR A 801 -14.56 8.77 9.08
N GLY A 802 -15.79 9.26 9.29
CA GLY A 802 -16.68 9.70 8.22
C GLY A 802 -17.31 8.56 7.43
N PHE A 803 -17.44 8.74 6.11
CA PHE A 803 -18.13 7.85 5.18
C PHE A 803 -17.39 7.82 3.83
N LYS A 804 -17.79 6.94 2.92
CA LYS A 804 -17.44 7.04 1.49
C LYS A 804 -18.72 7.11 0.63
N PRO A 805 -18.69 7.74 -0.55
CA PRO A 805 -19.81 7.69 -1.50
C PRO A 805 -20.04 6.27 -2.04
N PHE A 806 -21.29 5.93 -2.32
CA PHE A 806 -21.64 4.69 -3.00
C PHE A 806 -21.09 4.67 -4.43
N ASP A 807 -20.46 3.55 -4.83
CA ASP A 807 -19.97 3.36 -6.20
C ASP A 807 -21.12 3.07 -7.18
N ALA A 808 -21.51 4.09 -7.94
CA ALA A 808 -22.60 4.00 -8.90
C ALA A 808 -22.36 3.01 -10.06
N ARG A 809 -21.12 2.56 -10.31
CA ARG A 809 -20.82 1.52 -11.33
C ARG A 809 -21.51 0.19 -11.01
N ARG A 810 -21.85 -0.03 -9.73
CA ARG A 810 -22.62 -1.19 -9.26
C ARG A 810 -24.06 -1.23 -9.80
N ILE A 811 -24.56 -0.13 -10.38
CA ILE A 811 -25.90 -0.02 -11.01
C ILE A 811 -25.74 0.32 -12.51
N PRO A 812 -25.42 -0.66 -13.37
CA PRO A 812 -25.06 -0.39 -14.77
C PRO A 812 -26.14 0.34 -15.58
N ARG A 813 -27.42 0.14 -15.25
CA ARG A 813 -28.57 0.77 -15.91
C ARG A 813 -28.64 2.29 -15.76
N TYR A 814 -27.88 2.90 -14.85
CA TYR A 814 -27.77 4.36 -14.74
C TYR A 814 -26.60 4.92 -15.55
N GLY A 815 -25.77 4.06 -16.15
CA GLY A 815 -24.77 4.46 -17.14
C GLY A 815 -23.56 5.20 -16.60
N TYR A 816 -23.33 5.25 -15.28
CA TYR A 816 -22.12 5.82 -14.71
C TYR A 816 -20.87 5.03 -15.12
N GLY A 817 -19.86 5.73 -15.65
CA GLY A 817 -18.67 5.13 -16.27
C GLY A 817 -18.87 4.64 -17.71
N LYS A 818 -20.11 4.53 -18.19
CA LYS A 818 -20.44 4.21 -19.59
C LYS A 818 -20.69 5.48 -20.40
N TYR A 819 -21.59 6.33 -19.93
CA TYR A 819 -21.95 7.57 -20.61
C TYR A 819 -21.13 8.74 -20.04
N PRO A 820 -20.58 9.61 -20.90
CA PRO A 820 -19.67 10.68 -20.46
C PRO A 820 -20.36 11.68 -19.54
N ASN A 821 -21.63 12.01 -19.79
CA ASN A 821 -22.36 13.07 -19.08
C ASN A 821 -23.21 12.56 -17.90
N VAL A 822 -22.91 11.38 -17.38
CA VAL A 822 -23.46 10.87 -16.11
C VAL A 822 -22.41 11.10 -15.02
N TYR A 823 -22.76 11.94 -14.05
CA TYR A 823 -21.89 12.31 -12.94
C TYR A 823 -22.48 11.86 -11.60
N THR A 824 -21.65 11.68 -10.59
CA THR A 824 -22.11 11.61 -9.19
C THR A 824 -22.38 13.00 -8.64
N ALA A 825 -23.19 13.11 -7.59
CA ALA A 825 -23.43 14.38 -6.91
C ALA A 825 -22.13 15.04 -6.40
N LEU A 826 -21.17 14.25 -5.89
CA LEU A 826 -19.91 14.78 -5.37
C LEU A 826 -19.00 15.32 -6.50
N GLU A 827 -18.99 14.69 -7.67
CA GLU A 827 -18.34 15.25 -8.86
C GLU A 827 -18.95 16.62 -9.22
N VAL A 828 -20.27 16.77 -9.15
CA VAL A 828 -20.94 18.06 -9.39
C VAL A 828 -20.62 19.08 -8.29
N GLU A 829 -20.50 18.69 -7.02
CA GLU A 829 -19.99 19.59 -5.96
C GLU A 829 -18.61 20.14 -6.28
N ARG A 830 -17.72 19.30 -6.83
CA ARG A 830 -16.38 19.73 -7.25
C ARG A 830 -16.46 20.70 -8.43
N MET A 831 -17.43 20.52 -9.34
CA MET A 831 -17.64 21.47 -10.44
C MET A 831 -18.26 22.80 -9.98
N THR A 832 -19.12 22.80 -8.97
CA THR A 832 -19.70 24.04 -8.41
C THR A 832 -18.70 24.77 -7.52
N ASN A 833 -17.74 24.09 -6.92
CA ASN A 833 -16.77 24.77 -6.06
C ASN A 833 -15.87 25.71 -6.87
N ALA A 834 -15.75 26.97 -6.44
CA ALA A 834 -14.91 27.98 -7.11
C ALA A 834 -13.42 27.60 -7.12
N SER A 835 -12.94 26.86 -6.11
CA SER A 835 -11.58 26.29 -6.05
C SER A 835 -11.51 24.87 -6.65
N GLY A 836 -12.58 24.41 -7.32
CA GLY A 836 -12.64 23.13 -7.99
C GLY A 836 -12.00 23.14 -9.39
N PRO A 837 -11.91 21.97 -10.05
CA PRO A 837 -11.17 21.79 -11.30
C PRO A 837 -11.78 22.52 -12.50
N THR A 838 -13.02 22.99 -12.39
CA THR A 838 -13.72 23.76 -13.43
C THR A 838 -13.87 25.24 -13.07
N GLY A 839 -13.26 25.71 -11.97
CA GLY A 839 -13.36 27.10 -11.53
C GLY A 839 -14.79 27.54 -11.14
N GLY A 840 -15.64 26.59 -10.71
CA GLY A 840 -17.04 26.86 -10.37
C GLY A 840 -18.02 26.74 -11.55
N GLU A 841 -17.55 26.37 -12.75
CA GLU A 841 -18.38 26.16 -13.93
C GLU A 841 -18.92 24.74 -14.03
N ILE A 842 -20.24 24.61 -14.12
CA ILE A 842 -20.92 23.34 -14.39
C ILE A 842 -20.94 23.13 -15.90
N ARG A 843 -20.28 22.06 -16.37
CA ARG A 843 -20.11 21.76 -17.79
C ARG A 843 -20.15 20.27 -18.06
N LEU A 844 -20.55 19.91 -19.28
CA LEU A 844 -20.45 18.56 -19.83
C LEU A 844 -18.98 18.19 -20.07
N ARG A 845 -18.69 16.91 -20.37
CA ARG A 845 -17.31 16.47 -20.63
C ARG A 845 -16.68 17.12 -21.86
N ASP A 846 -17.51 17.56 -22.81
CA ASP A 846 -17.06 18.30 -24.00
C ASP A 846 -16.89 19.82 -23.75
N GLY A 847 -17.09 20.28 -22.51
CA GLY A 847 -16.94 21.68 -22.11
C GLY A 847 -18.18 22.55 -22.28
N ARG A 848 -19.25 22.07 -22.94
CA ARG A 848 -20.49 22.84 -23.10
C ARG A 848 -21.25 22.96 -21.78
N LYS A 849 -22.03 24.03 -21.63
CA LYS A 849 -22.98 24.18 -20.51
C LYS A 849 -24.22 23.31 -20.74
N PRO A 850 -24.69 22.55 -19.73
CA PRO A 850 -25.93 21.79 -19.85
C PRO A 850 -27.14 22.75 -19.91
N LYS A 851 -28.13 22.45 -20.77
CA LYS A 851 -29.41 23.15 -20.86
C LYS A 851 -30.53 22.39 -20.15
N ALA A 852 -30.41 21.08 -20.01
CA ALA A 852 -31.32 20.25 -19.23
C ALA A 852 -30.54 19.24 -18.37
N VAL A 853 -30.90 19.12 -17.09
CA VAL A 853 -30.22 18.24 -16.13
C VAL A 853 -31.23 17.39 -15.36
N GLY A 854 -30.98 16.09 -15.28
CA GLY A 854 -31.77 15.18 -14.46
C GLY A 854 -31.02 14.70 -13.23
N ILE A 855 -31.59 14.87 -12.03
CA ILE A 855 -31.03 14.40 -10.76
C ILE A 855 -31.79 13.16 -10.30
N ILE A 856 -31.09 12.04 -10.16
CA ILE A 856 -31.66 10.75 -9.77
C ILE A 856 -31.41 10.52 -8.28
N HIS A 857 -32.47 10.44 -7.49
CA HIS A 857 -32.40 10.22 -6.04
C HIS A 857 -32.21 8.74 -5.70
N CYS A 858 -31.80 8.48 -4.45
CA CYS A 858 -31.71 7.13 -3.86
C CYS A 858 -30.76 6.18 -4.63
N VAL A 859 -29.71 6.68 -5.28
CA VAL A 859 -28.77 5.82 -6.00
C VAL A 859 -27.92 5.06 -4.98
N GLY A 860 -28.11 3.74 -4.91
CA GLY A 860 -27.43 2.89 -3.92
C GLY A 860 -27.98 3.02 -2.49
N SER A 861 -29.20 3.54 -2.31
CA SER A 861 -29.90 3.62 -1.02
C SER A 861 -31.36 3.23 -1.18
N ARG A 862 -31.96 2.70 -0.11
CA ARG A 862 -33.33 2.13 -0.14
C ARG A 862 -33.50 1.10 -1.27
N ASP A 863 -32.45 0.33 -1.53
CA ASP A 863 -32.41 -0.72 -2.54
C ASP A 863 -31.95 -2.02 -1.88
N ARG A 864 -32.81 -3.05 -1.88
CA ARG A 864 -32.53 -4.35 -1.28
C ARG A 864 -31.38 -5.10 -1.97
N ASN A 865 -31.05 -4.75 -3.21
CA ASN A 865 -29.90 -5.31 -3.93
C ASN A 865 -28.57 -4.71 -3.48
N TYR A 866 -28.60 -3.57 -2.78
CA TYR A 866 -27.43 -2.84 -2.32
C TYR A 866 -27.63 -2.46 -0.84
N ASN A 867 -27.99 -1.20 -0.54
CA ASN A 867 -28.22 -0.72 0.81
C ASN A 867 -29.71 -0.52 1.08
N SER A 868 -30.26 -1.26 2.03
CA SER A 868 -31.68 -1.19 2.42
C SER A 868 -32.04 0.07 3.22
N TYR A 869 -31.05 0.77 3.77
CA TYR A 869 -31.23 2.00 4.55
C TYR A 869 -31.29 3.26 3.67
N CYS A 870 -31.76 4.35 4.26
CA CYS A 870 -31.75 5.68 3.66
C CYS A 870 -30.49 6.44 4.05
N SER A 871 -29.85 7.12 3.08
CA SER A 871 -28.66 7.93 3.32
C SER A 871 -28.93 9.30 3.95
N ARG A 872 -30.20 9.64 4.23
CA ARG A 872 -30.70 10.86 4.91
C ARG A 872 -30.38 12.22 4.28
N VAL A 873 -29.25 12.38 3.58
CA VAL A 873 -28.78 13.67 3.04
C VAL A 873 -29.02 13.84 1.55
N CYS A 874 -29.30 12.76 0.81
CA CYS A 874 -29.35 12.78 -0.65
C CYS A 874 -30.48 13.63 -1.22
N CYS A 875 -31.62 13.71 -0.55
CA CYS A 875 -32.68 14.62 -0.95
C CYS A 875 -32.22 16.08 -0.83
N LEU A 876 -31.63 16.45 0.31
CA LEU A 876 -31.22 17.83 0.62
C LEU A 876 -30.08 18.34 -0.25
N TYR A 877 -29.02 17.55 -0.45
CA TYR A 877 -27.97 17.98 -1.36
C TYR A 877 -28.46 18.01 -2.81
N SER A 878 -29.46 17.21 -3.19
CA SER A 878 -30.03 17.26 -4.54
C SER A 878 -30.82 18.54 -4.77
N LEU A 879 -31.57 19.01 -3.76
CA LEU A 879 -32.22 20.33 -3.78
C LEU A 879 -31.17 21.45 -3.90
N LYS A 880 -30.12 21.36 -3.09
CA LYS A 880 -28.98 22.30 -3.17
C LYS A 880 -28.33 22.33 -4.55
N LEU A 881 -28.03 21.16 -5.11
CA LEU A 881 -27.43 21.07 -6.44
C LEU A 881 -28.40 21.54 -7.53
N ALA A 882 -29.70 21.27 -7.41
CA ALA A 882 -30.70 21.76 -8.35
C ALA A 882 -30.73 23.29 -8.38
N HIS A 883 -30.70 23.95 -7.22
CA HIS A 883 -30.55 25.40 -7.11
C HIS A 883 -29.29 25.90 -7.83
N LEU A 884 -28.12 25.36 -7.47
CA LEU A 884 -26.83 25.80 -8.00
C LEU A 884 -26.71 25.57 -9.51
N ILE A 885 -27.25 24.46 -10.02
CA ILE A 885 -27.32 24.17 -11.45
C ILE A 885 -28.17 25.23 -12.14
N LYS A 886 -29.40 25.45 -11.68
CA LYS A 886 -30.32 26.40 -12.28
C LYS A 886 -29.77 27.83 -12.26
N GLU A 887 -29.25 28.27 -11.12
CA GLU A 887 -28.65 29.60 -10.93
C GLU A 887 -27.49 29.85 -11.91
N ARG A 888 -26.60 28.87 -12.12
CA ARG A 888 -25.34 29.07 -12.85
C ARG A 888 -25.41 28.76 -14.34
N THR A 889 -26.31 27.87 -14.75
CA THR A 889 -26.43 27.45 -16.15
C THR A 889 -27.72 27.91 -16.81
N GLY A 890 -28.75 28.26 -16.02
CA GLY A 890 -30.10 28.50 -16.53
C GLY A 890 -30.78 27.23 -17.04
N ALA A 891 -30.28 26.05 -16.69
CA ALA A 891 -30.83 24.78 -17.16
C ALA A 891 -32.21 24.47 -16.57
N GLU A 892 -33.00 23.73 -17.33
CA GLU A 892 -34.16 23.01 -16.81
C GLU A 892 -33.69 21.83 -15.95
N VAL A 893 -34.13 21.76 -14.69
CA VAL A 893 -33.67 20.75 -13.73
C VAL A 893 -34.83 19.84 -13.31
N TYR A 894 -34.63 18.53 -13.43
CA TYR A 894 -35.63 17.50 -13.11
C TYR A 894 -35.13 16.60 -11.96
N ASN A 895 -35.85 16.56 -10.85
CA ASN A 895 -35.58 15.68 -9.73
C ASN A 895 -36.46 14.43 -9.78
N PHE A 896 -35.86 13.25 -9.87
CA PHE A 896 -36.54 11.96 -9.85
C PHE A 896 -36.43 11.32 -8.48
N TYR A 897 -37.54 11.24 -7.76
CA TYR A 897 -37.56 10.85 -6.34
C TYR A 897 -38.65 9.83 -6.01
N ILE A 898 -38.49 9.17 -4.86
CA ILE A 898 -39.52 8.26 -4.29
C ILE A 898 -40.31 9.01 -3.21
N ASP A 899 -39.60 9.56 -2.24
CA ASP A 899 -40.11 10.42 -1.17
C ASP A 899 -39.10 11.55 -0.97
N MET A 900 -39.58 12.78 -0.78
CA MET A 900 -38.74 13.92 -0.43
C MET A 900 -38.51 13.89 1.09
N ARG A 901 -37.28 13.62 1.51
CA ARG A 901 -36.94 13.49 2.94
C ARG A 901 -36.15 14.70 3.39
N VAL A 902 -36.88 15.68 3.93
CA VAL A 902 -36.35 16.96 4.41
C VAL A 902 -36.59 17.15 5.91
N PRO A 903 -36.18 16.20 6.79
CA PRO A 903 -36.44 16.29 8.23
C PRO A 903 -35.40 17.21 8.90
N GLY A 904 -35.77 18.46 9.16
CA GLY A 904 -34.89 19.43 9.83
C GLY A 904 -35.50 20.82 9.86
N LYS A 905 -34.89 21.74 10.60
CA LYS A 905 -35.33 23.14 10.63
C LYS A 905 -35.04 23.79 9.28
N ALA A 906 -36.04 24.47 8.70
CA ALA A 906 -35.93 25.15 7.41
C ALA A 906 -35.71 24.22 6.19
N TYR A 907 -35.88 22.90 6.34
CA TYR A 907 -35.61 21.95 5.25
C TYR A 907 -36.80 21.79 4.31
N GLU A 908 -38.03 21.83 4.83
CA GLU A 908 -39.26 21.85 4.01
C GLU A 908 -39.37 23.19 3.29
N GLU A 909 -39.11 24.29 3.98
CA GLU A 909 -39.11 25.64 3.41
C GLU A 909 -38.06 25.78 2.31
N PHE A 910 -36.92 25.09 2.45
CA PHE A 910 -35.92 24.99 1.39
C PHE A 910 -36.43 24.21 0.17
N TYR A 911 -37.20 23.14 0.38
CA TYR A 911 -37.85 22.40 -0.70
C TYR A 911 -38.94 23.24 -1.40
N ASP A 912 -39.80 23.94 -0.65
CA ASP A 912 -40.82 24.83 -1.20
C ASP A 912 -40.20 25.92 -2.08
N ARG A 913 -39.09 26.52 -1.61
CA ARG A 913 -38.33 27.47 -2.41
C ARG A 913 -37.85 26.87 -3.74
N MET A 914 -37.44 25.60 -3.78
CA MET A 914 -37.05 24.96 -5.05
C MET A 914 -38.22 24.82 -6.02
N LEU A 915 -39.44 24.60 -5.52
CA LEU A 915 -40.65 24.59 -6.34
C LEU A 915 -40.93 25.99 -6.92
N GLU A 916 -40.78 27.04 -6.11
CA GLU A 916 -40.94 28.44 -6.54
C GLU A 916 -39.90 28.86 -7.58
N GLU A 917 -38.67 28.35 -7.47
CA GLU A 917 -37.61 28.54 -8.46
C GLU A 917 -37.88 27.80 -9.79
N GLY A 918 -38.96 27.02 -9.89
CA GLY A 918 -39.38 26.30 -11.10
C GLY A 918 -38.53 25.06 -11.38
N ILE A 919 -38.04 24.37 -10.34
CA ILE A 919 -37.40 23.07 -10.47
C ILE A 919 -38.49 22.00 -10.57
N HIS A 920 -38.33 21.04 -11.49
CA HIS A 920 -39.31 19.99 -11.72
C HIS A 920 -39.09 18.81 -10.78
N PHE A 921 -40.17 18.27 -10.21
CA PHE A 921 -40.14 17.10 -9.33
C PHE A 921 -41.04 16.01 -9.90
N ILE A 922 -40.43 14.86 -10.24
CA ILE A 922 -41.12 13.69 -10.78
C ILE A 922 -41.03 12.59 -9.74
N ARG A 923 -42.19 12.21 -9.18
CA ARG A 923 -42.26 11.13 -8.21
C ARG A 923 -42.22 9.79 -8.94
N GLY A 924 -41.01 9.32 -9.19
CA GLY A 924 -40.75 8.11 -9.95
C GLY A 924 -39.34 7.61 -9.72
N ARG A 925 -39.19 6.34 -9.35
CA ARG A 925 -37.88 5.71 -9.36
C ARG A 925 -37.45 5.49 -10.81
N VAL A 926 -36.29 6.02 -11.18
CA VAL A 926 -35.74 5.85 -12.53
C VAL A 926 -35.49 4.37 -12.82
N ALA A 927 -36.02 3.91 -13.95
CA ALA A 927 -35.81 2.57 -14.47
C ALA A 927 -34.43 2.45 -15.10
N GLU A 928 -34.06 3.39 -15.98
CA GLU A 928 -32.79 3.41 -16.70
C GLU A 928 -32.43 4.81 -17.23
N VAL A 929 -31.15 4.97 -17.58
CA VAL A 929 -30.62 6.07 -18.39
C VAL A 929 -30.13 5.47 -19.71
N THR A 930 -30.53 6.05 -20.84
CA THR A 930 -30.17 5.57 -22.18
C THR A 930 -29.82 6.73 -23.11
N ASP A 931 -28.97 6.50 -24.10
CA ASP A 931 -28.68 7.41 -25.21
C ASP A 931 -29.49 7.07 -26.48
N HIS A 932 -30.38 6.07 -26.40
CA HIS A 932 -31.26 5.67 -27.50
C HIS A 932 -32.43 6.64 -27.66
N ALA A 933 -32.37 7.46 -28.70
CA ALA A 933 -33.43 8.38 -29.11
C ALA A 933 -34.58 7.63 -29.82
N MET A 934 -35.81 7.92 -29.41
CA MET A 934 -37.07 7.48 -30.04
C MET A 934 -37.82 8.64 -30.69
N THR A 935 -37.44 9.89 -30.40
CA THR A 935 -38.02 11.10 -30.97
C THR A 935 -36.91 12.05 -31.42
N PRO A 936 -37.19 13.00 -32.33
CA PRO A 936 -36.19 13.98 -32.77
C PRO A 936 -35.61 14.83 -31.62
N ASP A 937 -36.40 15.13 -30.58
CA ASP A 937 -35.96 15.93 -29.43
C ASP A 937 -34.97 15.20 -28.50
N GLU A 938 -34.89 13.87 -28.61
CA GLU A 938 -33.98 13.00 -27.86
C GLU A 938 -32.62 12.80 -28.56
N GLU A 939 -32.50 13.16 -29.83
CA GLU A 939 -31.27 12.94 -30.60
C GLU A 939 -30.07 13.66 -29.96
N GLY A 940 -28.99 12.90 -29.70
CA GLY A 940 -27.76 13.43 -29.11
C GLY A 940 -27.83 13.75 -27.60
N LYS A 941 -28.91 13.37 -26.91
CA LYS A 941 -29.10 13.57 -25.46
C LYS A 941 -29.13 12.25 -24.68
N LEU A 942 -29.01 12.35 -23.37
CA LEU A 942 -29.35 11.26 -22.46
C LEU A 942 -30.85 11.29 -22.18
N VAL A 943 -31.49 10.14 -22.09
CA VAL A 943 -32.91 10.00 -21.80
C VAL A 943 -33.08 9.27 -20.49
N ILE A 944 -33.72 9.93 -19.52
CA ILE A 944 -34.13 9.32 -18.25
C ILE A 944 -35.52 8.74 -18.42
N ARG A 945 -35.65 7.43 -18.19
CA ARG A 945 -36.94 6.73 -18.23
C ARG A 945 -37.41 6.42 -16.82
N ALA A 946 -38.58 6.95 -16.45
CA ALA A 946 -39.20 6.73 -15.15
C ALA A 946 -40.72 6.72 -15.27
N GLU A 947 -41.40 6.00 -14.38
CA GLU A 947 -42.85 6.15 -14.22
C GLU A 947 -43.13 7.34 -13.30
N ASP A 948 -43.90 8.32 -13.77
CA ASP A 948 -44.48 9.34 -12.91
C ASP A 948 -45.68 8.74 -12.18
N THR A 949 -45.45 8.36 -10.93
CA THR A 949 -46.43 7.63 -10.12
C THR A 949 -47.61 8.49 -9.67
N LEU A 950 -47.53 9.83 -9.79
CA LEU A 950 -48.65 10.71 -9.42
C LEU A 950 -49.72 10.74 -10.51
N ILE A 951 -49.34 10.50 -11.76
CA ILE A 951 -50.24 10.51 -12.92
C ILE A 951 -50.31 9.17 -13.66
N GLY A 952 -49.51 8.17 -13.28
CA GLY A 952 -49.51 6.82 -13.85
C GLY A 952 -48.97 6.73 -15.28
N VAL A 953 -48.02 7.60 -15.65
CA VAL A 953 -47.49 7.68 -17.03
C VAL A 953 -45.99 7.42 -17.04
N ILE A 954 -45.52 6.62 -18.01
CA ILE A 954 -44.08 6.46 -18.27
C ILE A 954 -43.56 7.72 -18.97
N ARG A 955 -42.62 8.40 -18.33
CA ARG A 955 -41.93 9.58 -18.84
C ARG A 955 -40.59 9.20 -19.44
N ARG A 956 -40.26 9.79 -20.58
CA ARG A 956 -38.93 9.82 -21.20
C ARG A 956 -38.50 11.27 -21.23
N ILE A 957 -37.53 11.64 -20.41
CA ILE A 957 -37.08 13.04 -20.27
C ILE A 957 -35.67 13.16 -20.88
N PRO A 958 -35.51 13.84 -22.02
CA PRO A 958 -34.21 14.11 -22.61
C PRO A 958 -33.47 15.20 -21.82
N VAL A 959 -32.22 14.92 -21.44
CA VAL A 959 -31.34 15.79 -20.67
C VAL A 959 -29.91 15.74 -21.23
N ASP A 960 -29.17 16.82 -21.05
CA ASP A 960 -27.76 16.89 -21.47
C ASP A 960 -26.83 16.25 -20.43
N MET A 961 -27.24 16.30 -19.15
CA MET A 961 -26.48 15.82 -17.99
C MET A 961 -27.39 15.03 -17.04
N VAL A 962 -26.85 13.94 -16.48
CA VAL A 962 -27.47 13.20 -15.38
C VAL A 962 -26.58 13.30 -14.14
N VAL A 963 -27.20 13.62 -13.00
CA VAL A 963 -26.54 13.66 -11.69
C VAL A 963 -27.10 12.55 -10.81
N LEU A 964 -26.23 11.66 -10.36
CA LEU A 964 -26.58 10.55 -9.48
C LEU A 964 -26.39 10.96 -8.02
N ALA A 965 -27.50 11.08 -7.30
CA ALA A 965 -27.49 11.31 -5.86
C ALA A 965 -27.16 10.00 -5.14
N VAL A 966 -25.86 9.69 -5.10
CA VAL A 966 -25.29 8.48 -4.48
C VAL A 966 -25.46 8.47 -2.97
N GLY A 967 -25.73 7.28 -2.43
CA GLY A 967 -25.80 7.03 -1.00
C GLY A 967 -24.45 7.15 -0.29
N LEU A 968 -24.50 7.12 1.03
CA LEU A 968 -23.32 7.07 1.88
C LEU A 968 -23.11 5.63 2.38
N GLU A 969 -21.88 5.16 2.30
CA GLU A 969 -21.45 3.87 2.85
C GLU A 969 -20.37 4.08 3.94
N PRO A 970 -20.17 3.10 4.83
CA PRO A 970 -19.02 3.10 5.72
C PRO A 970 -17.70 3.19 4.94
N GLN A 971 -16.66 3.76 5.55
CA GLN A 971 -15.32 3.77 4.97
C GLN A 971 -14.86 2.37 4.55
N ALA A 972 -14.02 2.27 3.51
CA ALA A 972 -13.56 0.98 2.98
C ALA A 972 -12.79 0.15 4.02
N ASP A 973 -12.12 0.82 4.96
CA ASP A 973 -11.36 0.26 6.06
C ASP A 973 -12.16 0.14 7.38
N ALA A 974 -13.49 0.33 7.37
CA ALA A 974 -14.30 0.26 8.59
C ALA A 974 -14.19 -1.08 9.33
N ASP A 975 -14.04 -2.20 8.60
CA ASP A 975 -13.83 -3.53 9.21
C ASP A 975 -12.44 -3.68 9.86
N GLU A 976 -11.41 -3.02 9.32
CA GLU A 976 -10.09 -2.97 9.95
C GLU A 976 -10.14 -2.11 11.22
N VAL A 977 -10.74 -0.92 11.12
CA VAL A 977 -10.90 0.01 12.24
C VAL A 977 -11.69 -0.65 13.38
N ARG A 978 -12.80 -1.32 13.10
CA ARG A 978 -13.60 -1.95 14.17
C ARG A 978 -12.81 -3.01 14.94
N ARG A 979 -11.93 -3.77 14.26
CA ARG A 979 -11.06 -4.78 14.88
C ARG A 979 -9.98 -4.11 15.73
N LYS A 980 -9.34 -3.07 15.18
CA LYS A 980 -8.27 -2.31 15.83
C LYS A 980 -8.71 -1.62 17.12
N PHE A 981 -9.95 -1.12 17.15
CA PHE A 981 -10.53 -0.43 18.30
C PHE A 981 -11.50 -1.30 19.10
N TYR A 982 -11.65 -2.60 18.77
CA TYR A 982 -12.53 -3.54 19.47
C TYR A 982 -14.00 -3.08 19.58
N ILE A 983 -14.54 -2.49 18.51
CA ILE A 983 -15.95 -2.04 18.45
C ILE A 983 -16.79 -2.88 17.47
N SER A 984 -18.11 -2.76 17.61
CA SER A 984 -19.09 -3.46 16.77
C SER A 984 -19.59 -2.59 15.61
N CYS A 985 -20.06 -3.23 14.55
CA CYS A 985 -20.80 -2.59 13.47
C CYS A 985 -22.26 -3.08 13.43
N GLY A 986 -23.16 -2.19 13.02
CA GLY A 986 -24.55 -2.55 12.71
C GLY A 986 -24.67 -3.28 11.38
N THR A 987 -25.89 -3.69 11.02
CA THR A 987 -26.17 -4.44 9.78
C THR A 987 -25.80 -3.68 8.50
N GLY A 988 -25.79 -2.34 8.54
CA GLY A 988 -25.36 -1.48 7.43
C GLY A 988 -23.84 -1.25 7.35
N GLY A 989 -23.05 -1.88 8.23
CA GLY A 989 -21.59 -1.76 8.29
C GLY A 989 -21.04 -0.54 9.01
N PHE A 990 -21.89 0.43 9.38
CA PHE A 990 -21.51 1.58 10.21
C PHE A 990 -21.24 1.15 11.66
N PHE A 991 -20.49 1.95 12.42
CA PHE A 991 -20.19 1.67 13.82
C PHE A 991 -21.45 1.72 14.68
N LEU A 992 -21.58 0.74 15.57
CA LEU A 992 -22.76 0.54 16.39
C LEU A 992 -22.64 1.31 17.71
N GLU A 993 -23.61 2.18 17.98
CA GLU A 993 -23.78 2.80 19.28
C GLU A 993 -24.26 1.78 20.33
N ARG A 994 -23.96 2.06 21.60
CA ARG A 994 -24.39 1.24 22.74
C ARG A 994 -25.91 1.16 22.85
N HIS A 995 -26.58 2.30 22.65
CA HIS A 995 -28.04 2.35 22.60
C HIS A 995 -28.54 3.55 21.77
N PRO A 996 -29.46 3.36 20.81
CA PRO A 996 -29.87 4.39 19.85
C PRO A 996 -30.39 5.71 20.46
N LYS A 997 -30.98 5.64 21.66
CA LYS A 997 -31.56 6.79 22.38
C LYS A 997 -30.78 7.22 23.64
N LEU A 998 -30.50 6.26 24.52
CA LEU A 998 -29.85 6.52 25.82
C LEU A 998 -28.34 6.76 25.74
N ALA A 999 -27.66 6.19 24.74
CA ALA A 999 -26.20 6.27 24.63
C ALA A 999 -25.77 6.31 23.14
N PRO A 1000 -26.18 7.34 22.37
CA PRO A 1000 -26.05 7.37 20.90
C PRO A 1000 -24.62 7.64 20.39
N VAL A 1001 -23.69 7.97 21.29
CA VAL A 1001 -22.29 8.27 20.98
C VAL A 1001 -21.30 7.33 21.68
N GLN A 1002 -21.78 6.52 22.63
CA GLN A 1002 -20.96 5.54 23.33
C GLN A 1002 -20.94 4.23 22.54
N THR A 1003 -19.87 3.44 22.67
CA THR A 1003 -19.83 2.07 22.14
C THR A 1003 -19.91 1.06 23.30
N PHE A 1004 -19.92 -0.24 22.96
CA PHE A 1004 -19.78 -1.31 23.96
C PHE A 1004 -18.35 -1.45 24.50
N ALA A 1005 -17.36 -0.83 23.85
CA ALA A 1005 -16.01 -0.73 24.36
C ALA A 1005 -15.89 0.54 25.23
N ASP A 1006 -15.72 0.35 26.54
CA ASP A 1006 -15.66 1.46 27.48
C ASP A 1006 -14.52 2.44 27.11
N GLY A 1007 -14.87 3.72 27.01
CA GLY A 1007 -13.94 4.79 26.64
C GLY A 1007 -13.71 5.01 25.17
N ILE A 1008 -14.37 4.23 24.33
CA ILE A 1008 -14.36 4.44 22.89
C ILE A 1008 -15.74 4.95 22.48
N PHE A 1009 -15.74 6.12 21.88
CA PHE A 1009 -16.91 6.86 21.42
C PHE A 1009 -16.91 6.98 19.91
N ILE A 1010 -18.07 7.28 19.34
CA ILE A 1010 -18.26 7.46 17.91
C ILE A 1010 -18.97 8.79 17.63
N ALA A 1011 -18.54 9.50 16.59
CA ALA A 1011 -19.12 10.76 16.20
C ALA A 1011 -19.16 10.95 14.67
N GLY A 1012 -20.27 11.47 14.16
CA GLY A 1012 -20.44 11.80 12.76
C GLY A 1012 -20.87 10.63 11.89
N ALA A 1013 -20.56 10.73 10.60
CA ALA A 1013 -21.10 9.83 9.58
C ALA A 1013 -20.61 8.37 9.69
N CYS A 1014 -19.56 8.08 10.48
CA CYS A 1014 -19.09 6.72 10.71
C CYS A 1014 -20.05 5.88 11.56
N GLN A 1015 -20.92 6.52 12.35
CA GLN A 1015 -22.02 5.86 13.07
C GLN A 1015 -23.25 5.62 12.17
N GLY A 1016 -23.39 6.39 11.09
CA GLY A 1016 -24.50 6.28 10.15
C GLY A 1016 -24.75 7.57 9.36
N PRO A 1017 -25.45 7.51 8.22
CA PRO A 1017 -25.66 8.67 7.36
C PRO A 1017 -26.36 9.82 8.07
N LYS A 1018 -25.80 11.03 7.98
CA LYS A 1018 -26.32 12.26 8.61
C LYS A 1018 -25.70 13.50 7.96
N ASP A 1019 -26.33 14.66 8.15
CA ASP A 1019 -25.83 15.93 7.65
C ASP A 1019 -24.80 16.58 8.60
N ILE A 1020 -24.36 17.79 8.25
CA ILE A 1020 -23.34 18.54 8.99
C ILE A 1020 -23.86 18.97 10.37
N GLN A 1021 -25.12 19.39 10.48
CA GLN A 1021 -25.69 19.90 11.73
C GLN A 1021 -25.81 18.78 12.76
N ASP A 1022 -26.39 17.65 12.36
CA ASP A 1022 -26.47 16.43 13.18
C ASP A 1022 -25.06 15.94 13.57
N THR A 1023 -24.10 16.04 12.65
CA THR A 1023 -22.71 15.64 12.89
C THR A 1023 -22.02 16.51 13.94
N VAL A 1024 -22.15 17.84 13.84
CA VAL A 1024 -21.59 18.79 14.81
C VAL A 1024 -22.22 18.59 16.19
N ALA A 1025 -23.54 18.40 16.25
CA ALA A 1025 -24.24 18.11 17.51
C ALA A 1025 -23.76 16.79 18.14
N GLN A 1026 -23.62 15.73 17.33
CA GLN A 1026 -23.12 14.43 17.82
C GLN A 1026 -21.67 14.50 18.30
N ALA A 1027 -20.82 15.28 17.64
CA ALA A 1027 -19.44 15.51 18.07
C ALA A 1027 -19.38 16.26 19.41
N GLY A 1028 -20.22 17.27 19.61
CA GLY A 1028 -20.39 17.95 20.89
C GLY A 1028 -20.85 17.01 22.00
N ALA A 1029 -21.80 16.11 21.71
CA ALA A 1029 -22.26 15.10 22.66
C ALA A 1029 -21.14 14.11 23.04
N ALA A 1030 -20.37 13.62 22.06
CA ALA A 1030 -19.22 12.74 22.33
C ALA A 1030 -18.14 13.44 23.17
N ALA A 1031 -17.86 14.71 22.89
CA ALA A 1031 -16.95 15.53 23.69
C ALA A 1031 -17.44 15.69 25.14
N ALA A 1032 -18.73 15.96 25.35
CA ALA A 1032 -19.31 16.11 26.68
C ALA A 1032 -19.21 14.81 27.51
N GLU A 1033 -19.49 13.66 26.90
CA GLU A 1033 -19.34 12.36 27.55
C GLU A 1033 -17.89 12.06 27.95
N VAL A 1034 -16.94 12.37 27.06
CA VAL A 1034 -15.50 12.22 27.35
C VAL A 1034 -15.06 13.15 28.48
N LEU A 1035 -15.48 14.42 28.46
CA LEU A 1035 -15.16 15.38 29.51
C LEU A 1035 -15.75 14.95 30.86
N SER A 1036 -16.98 14.43 30.89
CA SER A 1036 -17.61 13.88 32.09
C SER A 1036 -16.77 12.74 32.69
N LEU A 1037 -16.24 11.84 31.86
CA LEU A 1037 -15.34 10.77 32.33
C LEU A 1037 -14.01 11.30 32.88
N ILE A 1038 -13.42 12.29 32.21
CA ILE A 1038 -12.14 12.89 32.62
C ILE A 1038 -12.30 13.66 33.93
N ASP A 1039 -13.35 14.45 34.06
CA ASP A 1039 -13.60 15.27 35.25
C ASP A 1039 -13.98 14.41 36.47
N ARG A 1040 -14.62 13.26 36.26
CA ARG A 1040 -14.80 12.26 37.33
C ARG A 1040 -13.46 11.69 37.80
N GLY A 1041 -12.45 11.60 36.91
CA GLY A 1041 -11.09 11.13 37.21
C GLY A 1041 -10.94 9.62 37.40
N PHE A 1042 -12.06 8.89 37.52
CA PHE A 1042 -12.07 7.43 37.65
C PHE A 1042 -13.32 6.81 37.03
N VAL A 1043 -13.23 5.53 36.67
CA VAL A 1043 -14.37 4.67 36.35
C VAL A 1043 -14.48 3.55 37.37
N GLU A 1044 -15.70 3.03 37.53
CA GLU A 1044 -15.98 1.88 38.37
C GLU A 1044 -16.10 0.64 37.49
N LEU A 1045 -15.20 -0.33 37.69
CA LEU A 1045 -15.23 -1.60 36.97
C LEU A 1045 -16.31 -2.51 37.54
N GLU A 1046 -16.98 -3.23 36.65
CA GLU A 1046 -17.88 -4.32 37.04
C GLU A 1046 -17.06 -5.47 37.66
N PRO A 1047 -17.42 -5.96 38.86
CA PRO A 1047 -16.64 -6.96 39.58
C PRO A 1047 -16.98 -8.39 39.16
N ASN A 1048 -17.54 -8.60 37.97
CA ASN A 1048 -17.83 -9.93 37.41
C ASN A 1048 -16.57 -10.60 36.84
N THR A 1049 -15.42 -10.37 37.47
CA THR A 1049 -14.11 -10.85 37.03
C THR A 1049 -13.93 -12.32 37.39
N ALA A 1050 -13.05 -12.99 36.65
CA ALA A 1050 -12.63 -14.33 37.00
C ALA A 1050 -11.63 -14.30 38.16
N PHE A 1051 -11.62 -15.35 38.99
CA PHE A 1051 -10.65 -15.59 40.05
C PHE A 1051 -10.23 -17.07 40.07
N ILE A 1052 -9.11 -17.39 40.74
CA ILE A 1052 -8.61 -18.76 40.90
C ILE A 1052 -8.76 -19.18 42.36
N ARG A 1053 -9.42 -20.31 42.58
CA ARG A 1053 -9.41 -21.04 43.84
C ARG A 1053 -8.08 -21.80 43.95
N GLU A 1054 -7.14 -21.23 44.69
CA GLU A 1054 -5.76 -21.76 44.80
C GLU A 1054 -5.75 -23.23 45.21
N GLU A 1055 -6.68 -23.65 46.09
CA GLU A 1055 -6.80 -25.01 46.60
C GLU A 1055 -7.25 -26.06 45.56
N LEU A 1056 -7.82 -25.62 44.43
CA LEU A 1056 -8.27 -26.50 43.33
C LEU A 1056 -7.36 -26.41 42.10
N CYS A 1057 -6.43 -25.45 42.06
CA CYS A 1057 -5.62 -25.18 40.89
C CYS A 1057 -4.43 -26.15 40.83
N SER A 1058 -4.41 -27.02 39.81
CA SER A 1058 -3.29 -27.95 39.58
C SER A 1058 -2.11 -27.32 38.82
N GLY A 1059 -2.15 -26.02 38.51
CA GLY A 1059 -1.09 -25.33 37.78
C GLY A 1059 -0.93 -25.76 36.32
N CYS A 1060 -1.97 -26.29 35.68
CA CYS A 1060 -1.91 -26.83 34.30
C CYS A 1060 -1.68 -25.77 33.20
N LYS A 1061 -1.83 -24.47 33.52
CA LYS A 1061 -1.62 -23.31 32.63
C LYS A 1061 -2.55 -23.20 31.42
N THR A 1062 -3.54 -24.08 31.26
CA THR A 1062 -4.52 -24.05 30.15
C THR A 1062 -5.24 -22.71 30.02
N CYS A 1063 -5.55 -22.05 31.14
CA CYS A 1063 -6.27 -20.78 31.16
C CYS A 1063 -5.48 -19.61 30.57
N ILE A 1064 -4.14 -19.65 30.61
CA ILE A 1064 -3.27 -18.51 30.25
C ILE A 1064 -3.42 -18.10 28.77
N PRO A 1065 -3.20 -19.00 27.78
CA PRO A 1065 -3.31 -18.63 26.37
C PRO A 1065 -4.75 -18.33 25.92
N LEU A 1066 -5.76 -18.69 26.72
CA LEU A 1066 -7.17 -18.44 26.40
C LEU A 1066 -7.62 -17.02 26.70
N CYS A 1067 -6.86 -16.26 27.50
CA CYS A 1067 -7.24 -14.90 27.85
C CYS A 1067 -6.79 -13.91 26.77
N PRO A 1068 -7.71 -13.28 26.02
CA PRO A 1068 -7.35 -12.31 24.98
C PRO A 1068 -6.82 -10.98 25.56
N PHE A 1069 -6.93 -10.80 26.88
CA PHE A 1069 -6.53 -9.59 27.60
C PHE A 1069 -5.26 -9.78 28.43
N SER A 1070 -4.61 -10.95 28.32
CA SER A 1070 -3.43 -11.31 29.11
C SER A 1070 -3.60 -11.10 30.62
N ALA A 1071 -4.83 -11.28 31.12
CA ALA A 1071 -5.17 -11.07 32.53
C ALA A 1071 -4.67 -12.20 33.44
N ILE A 1072 -4.14 -13.31 32.89
CA ILE A 1072 -3.80 -14.51 33.64
C ILE A 1072 -2.29 -14.76 33.55
N SER A 1073 -1.67 -14.93 34.71
CA SER A 1073 -0.25 -15.25 34.84
C SER A 1073 -0.05 -16.52 35.67
N PHE A 1074 1.15 -17.08 35.67
CA PHE A 1074 1.50 -18.23 36.50
C PHE A 1074 2.37 -17.79 37.66
N ASN A 1075 1.96 -18.10 38.88
CA ASN A 1075 2.78 -17.91 40.07
C ASN A 1075 3.60 -19.18 40.31
N SER A 1076 4.91 -19.12 40.03
CA SER A 1076 5.82 -20.25 40.18
C SER A 1076 5.97 -20.73 41.62
N ASP A 1077 5.90 -19.82 42.58
CA ASP A 1077 6.18 -20.12 43.99
C ASP A 1077 5.02 -20.88 44.63
N LYS A 1078 3.80 -20.56 44.22
CA LYS A 1078 2.58 -21.24 44.66
C LYS A 1078 2.17 -22.42 43.76
N GLY A 1079 2.71 -22.51 42.55
CA GLY A 1079 2.33 -23.53 41.57
C GLY A 1079 0.93 -23.35 40.96
N VAL A 1080 0.34 -22.15 41.06
CA VAL A 1080 -1.05 -21.88 40.63
C VAL A 1080 -1.11 -20.75 39.59
N ALA A 1081 -2.20 -20.73 38.81
CA ALA A 1081 -2.52 -19.58 37.99
C ALA A 1081 -3.05 -18.43 38.87
N VAL A 1082 -2.81 -17.18 38.46
CA VAL A 1082 -3.30 -15.98 39.14
C VAL A 1082 -3.96 -15.08 38.10
N ILE A 1083 -5.17 -14.63 38.41
CA ILE A 1083 -5.90 -13.68 37.57
C ILE A 1083 -5.71 -12.28 38.13
N ASN A 1084 -5.20 -11.38 37.30
CA ASN A 1084 -5.27 -9.96 37.55
C ASN A 1084 -6.70 -9.51 37.25
N GLU A 1085 -7.53 -9.45 38.28
CA GLU A 1085 -8.94 -9.06 38.18
C GLU A 1085 -9.12 -7.74 37.43
N ALA A 1086 -8.17 -6.83 37.55
CA ALA A 1086 -8.31 -5.52 36.96
C ALA A 1086 -8.14 -5.54 35.42
N LEU A 1087 -7.42 -6.52 34.87
CA LEU A 1087 -7.33 -6.75 33.42
C LEU A 1087 -8.46 -7.67 32.91
N CYS A 1088 -9.11 -8.41 33.80
CA CYS A 1088 -10.16 -9.34 33.44
C CYS A 1088 -11.43 -8.59 33.01
N LYS A 1089 -11.93 -8.86 31.79
CA LYS A 1089 -13.21 -8.32 31.29
C LYS A 1089 -14.42 -9.22 31.59
N GLY A 1090 -14.25 -10.25 32.41
CA GLY A 1090 -15.34 -11.16 32.80
C GLY A 1090 -15.94 -11.94 31.62
N CYS A 1091 -15.14 -12.36 30.63
CA CYS A 1091 -15.67 -13.09 29.47
C CYS A 1091 -15.99 -14.58 29.74
N GLY A 1092 -15.55 -15.13 30.87
CA GLY A 1092 -15.81 -16.53 31.27
C GLY A 1092 -15.04 -17.60 30.50
N THR A 1093 -14.28 -17.26 29.44
CA THR A 1093 -13.58 -18.26 28.60
C THR A 1093 -12.62 -19.15 29.38
N CYS A 1094 -11.84 -18.56 30.30
CA CYS A 1094 -10.90 -19.30 31.13
C CYS A 1094 -11.60 -20.18 32.19
N VAL A 1095 -12.79 -19.79 32.63
CA VAL A 1095 -13.63 -20.53 33.60
C VAL A 1095 -14.19 -21.77 32.92
N ALA A 1096 -14.84 -21.59 31.76
CA ALA A 1096 -15.41 -22.69 30.99
C ALA A 1096 -14.37 -23.74 30.54
N ALA A 1097 -13.11 -23.32 30.37
CA ALA A 1097 -12.03 -24.21 29.93
C ALA A 1097 -11.21 -24.81 31.09
N CYS A 1098 -11.48 -24.45 32.35
CA CYS A 1098 -10.69 -24.91 33.48
C CYS A 1098 -11.04 -26.36 33.84
N PRO A 1099 -10.14 -27.34 33.64
CA PRO A 1099 -10.49 -28.75 33.83
C PRO A 1099 -10.66 -29.12 35.31
N SER A 1100 -10.05 -28.38 36.23
CA SER A 1100 -10.18 -28.62 37.67
C SER A 1100 -11.30 -27.82 38.33
N GLY A 1101 -12.03 -26.99 37.58
CA GLY A 1101 -13.03 -26.06 38.12
C GLY A 1101 -12.42 -24.96 39.02
N ALA A 1102 -11.10 -24.81 39.06
CA ALA A 1102 -10.41 -23.85 39.91
C ALA A 1102 -10.64 -22.40 39.49
N ALA A 1103 -10.75 -22.14 38.19
CA ALA A 1103 -11.14 -20.83 37.69
C ALA A 1103 -12.65 -20.68 37.84
N GLN A 1104 -13.08 -19.65 38.55
CA GLN A 1104 -14.49 -19.29 38.77
C GLN A 1104 -14.69 -17.82 38.36
N GLN A 1105 -15.94 -17.39 38.19
CA GLN A 1105 -16.26 -16.00 37.86
C GLN A 1105 -17.31 -15.45 38.82
N HIS A 1106 -17.06 -14.26 39.37
CA HIS A 1106 -18.06 -13.58 40.20
C HIS A 1106 -19.35 -13.32 39.41
N LEU A 1107 -20.51 -13.54 40.04
CA LEU A 1107 -21.87 -13.55 39.45
C LEU A 1107 -22.16 -14.69 38.46
N PHE A 1108 -21.17 -15.49 38.09
CA PHE A 1108 -21.29 -16.59 37.13
C PHE A 1108 -20.52 -17.81 37.64
N THR A 1109 -20.59 -18.10 38.95
CA THR A 1109 -19.97 -19.31 39.49
C THR A 1109 -20.73 -20.54 39.02
N ASP A 1110 -20.08 -21.70 38.97
CA ASP A 1110 -20.73 -22.93 38.51
C ASP A 1110 -21.99 -23.23 39.31
N GLU A 1111 -21.95 -23.03 40.63
CA GLU A 1111 -23.12 -23.19 41.49
C GLU A 1111 -24.27 -22.23 41.11
N GLN A 1112 -23.97 -20.95 40.87
CA GLN A 1112 -24.99 -19.98 40.47
C GLN A 1112 -25.65 -20.36 39.14
N ILE A 1113 -24.86 -20.85 38.17
CA ILE A 1113 -25.36 -21.29 36.87
C ILE A 1113 -26.15 -22.60 36.99
N TYR A 1114 -25.69 -23.56 37.80
CA TYR A 1114 -26.44 -24.79 38.04
C TYR A 1114 -27.78 -24.53 38.72
N GLN A 1115 -27.83 -23.61 39.69
CA GLN A 1115 -29.08 -23.23 40.33
C GLN A 1115 -30.05 -22.51 39.38
N GLU A 1116 -29.51 -21.71 38.45
CA GLU A 1116 -30.31 -21.10 37.38
C GLU A 1116 -30.93 -22.18 36.46
N ILE A 1117 -30.12 -23.15 36.00
CA ILE A 1117 -30.56 -24.27 35.16
C ILE A 1117 -31.60 -25.11 35.89
N GLU A 1118 -31.33 -25.50 37.14
CA GLU A 1118 -32.24 -26.25 37.97
C GLU A 1118 -33.58 -25.50 38.14
N GLY A 1119 -33.54 -24.17 38.28
CA GLY A 1119 -34.73 -23.34 38.32
C GLY A 1119 -35.57 -23.41 37.04
N VAL A 1120 -34.93 -23.49 35.87
CA VAL A 1120 -35.63 -23.71 34.59
C VAL A 1120 -36.17 -25.14 34.46
N LEU A 1121 -35.53 -26.15 35.05
CA LEU A 1121 -35.93 -27.55 34.92
C LEU A 1121 -37.04 -27.95 35.90
N SER A 1122 -37.07 -27.33 37.08
CA SER A 1122 -37.92 -27.71 38.21
C SER A 1122 -39.11 -26.76 38.46
N TYR A 1123 -39.35 -25.78 37.58
CA TYR A 1123 -40.45 -24.82 37.75
C TYR A 1123 -41.85 -25.40 37.47
N VAL A 1124 -41.91 -26.60 36.87
CA VAL A 1124 -43.14 -27.28 36.43
C VAL A 1124 -43.71 -28.16 37.54
#